data_AF-A0A4U0XD89-F1
#
_entry.id   AF-A0A4U0XD89-F1
#
_cell.length_a   1.000
_cell.length_b   1.000
_cell.length_c   1.000
_cell.angle_alpha   90.00
_cell.angle_beta   90.00
_cell.angle_gamma   90.00
#
_symmetry.space_group_name_H-M   'P 1'
#
loop_
_entity.id
_entity.type
_entity.pdbx_description
1 polymer ?
#
loop_
_entity_poly.entity_id
_entity_poly.type
_entity_poly.pdbx_seq_one_letter_code
_entity_poly.pdbx_strand_id
1 'polypeptide(L)'
;MATTNPEKLPGPPVEANEAQGAQVPLQSFNIPEFPAQARGLKALTLTSDIKVDEYQTYLSQPYSVPTSLPIGVESLTLELFSLGYPPGFLTALASRLPNLKSVVIYSQLFAGITKESQDDAVEFFKRVPFLRALHLLDVFAKPGFFIEAGKWLKYNTSDTPGEARRGLMFLEVNYSFRHEDEDFMAKIQATELPSLIGPGLISSSFNISTPETAEEDEEDPTTIQQVGDKQGVMAFNKTLAPDVVFALTDEAFSPKGLRALNITLYTLTPSQLTTVLKVQKNVMVLSVTVETEPGEDCKKELLKALAQCKDLEQVEVIANPSLQFFMALQNPRSGVLAKSFPSAEEMTALNEKCPKLNSFKANVLRTNSFGTVEFERKDGKWTGGVTEGKLILWYLTLLLTAGVTITMMFSVVLGILAPLHDVYVQAARQPYDVHKIIDAFRNPHDDLKLLCAHRGLRWNGTSENSRDSYFRASEAGIECIETDIHLSLDGQLPMIHDRGLGRTTDIGEMTGQAAYNPYTAQGYNPKVASFNFTGLGGVEQLHLRDEQGRVRDEYVPSLPQMVESIFDSGMNVVLELDFKDQTAIEPAYWALKHLTNRAGVPANEWCIYKLQSVWYQTPEIFEALPWVQDAFRSGIQLAFIPVYDPKYVDKFDQLASAKLFSQTNYTISLEVGLRNVGGPIQDVLDFTRDPNSPVRTAGTFFAPGDFTYPNMDNLTFFDTANYSLPADLSVNNSVFTFKQNKAPMLLDAQVGDGSSDGHDYRSDFHWILEQGYEWIITDTADEWHSRLQRQGLRNISRLIADGERVVDGAVARTWYRRFVREVGFA
;
A
#
# COMPACT_ATOMS: atom_id res chain seq x y z
N MET A 1 31.66 -16.46 1.27
CA MET A 1 31.63 -17.13 -0.03
C MET A 1 33.01 -17.14 -0.66
N ALA A 2 33.25 -17.94 -1.70
CA ALA A 2 34.59 -18.19 -2.24
C ALA A 2 35.15 -16.96 -2.98
N THR A 3 36.37 -16.57 -2.61
CA THR A 3 37.24 -15.61 -3.32
C THR A 3 37.10 -15.69 -4.84
N THR A 4 36.77 -14.57 -5.48
CA THR A 4 36.75 -14.41 -6.95
C THR A 4 38.15 -14.31 -7.56
N ASN A 5 39.20 -14.25 -6.72
CA ASN A 5 40.58 -14.27 -7.16
C ASN A 5 41.06 -15.73 -7.37
N PRO A 6 41.36 -16.16 -8.62
CA PRO A 6 41.83 -17.51 -8.91
C PRO A 6 43.17 -17.86 -8.24
N GLU A 7 43.94 -16.88 -7.77
CA GLU A 7 45.19 -17.10 -7.01
C GLU A 7 44.97 -17.45 -5.53
N LYS A 8 43.74 -17.23 -5.01
CA LYS A 8 43.40 -17.44 -3.59
C LYS A 8 42.53 -18.67 -3.32
N LEU A 9 42.16 -19.44 -4.35
CA LEU A 9 41.35 -20.66 -4.16
C LEU A 9 42.13 -21.71 -3.34
N PRO A 10 41.52 -22.31 -2.30
CA PRO A 10 42.20 -23.33 -1.51
C PRO A 10 42.32 -24.65 -2.30
N GLY A 11 43.54 -24.93 -2.76
CA GLY A 11 43.93 -26.22 -3.36
C GLY A 11 44.36 -26.11 -4.83
N PRO A 12 45.09 -27.12 -5.34
CA PRO A 12 45.42 -27.18 -6.76
C PRO A 12 44.14 -27.27 -7.62
N PRO A 13 44.12 -26.68 -8.83
CA PRO A 13 42.99 -26.81 -9.76
C PRO A 13 42.64 -28.28 -9.98
N VAL A 14 41.36 -28.62 -9.83
CA VAL A 14 40.87 -29.97 -10.13
C VAL A 14 40.98 -30.20 -11.64
N GLU A 15 41.54 -31.34 -12.05
CA GLU A 15 41.64 -31.70 -13.46
C GLU A 15 40.23 -31.75 -14.10
N ALA A 16 40.10 -31.25 -15.33
CA ALA A 16 38.80 -31.00 -15.97
C ALA A 16 37.92 -32.25 -16.16
N ASN A 17 38.51 -33.45 -16.10
CA ASN A 17 37.82 -34.74 -16.16
C ASN A 17 37.26 -35.21 -14.80
N GLU A 18 37.68 -34.61 -13.69
CA GLU A 18 37.23 -34.93 -12.32
C GLU A 18 36.27 -33.87 -11.75
N ALA A 19 36.18 -32.70 -12.38
CA ALA A 19 35.33 -31.60 -11.95
C ALA A 19 33.82 -31.92 -12.04
N GLN A 20 33.11 -31.76 -10.92
CA GLN A 20 31.65 -31.90 -10.83
C GLN A 20 30.90 -30.55 -10.91
N GLY A 21 31.61 -29.45 -10.70
CA GLY A 21 31.09 -28.08 -10.75
C GLY A 21 32.07 -27.13 -11.44
N ALA A 22 31.54 -26.05 -12.02
CA ALA A 22 32.33 -25.01 -12.68
C ALA A 22 31.74 -23.64 -12.34
N GLN A 23 32.61 -22.67 -12.08
CA GLN A 23 32.24 -21.27 -11.89
C GLN A 23 32.92 -20.44 -12.98
N VAL A 24 32.14 -19.64 -13.69
CA VAL A 24 32.60 -18.88 -14.86
C VAL A 24 32.22 -17.42 -14.67
N PRO A 25 33.19 -16.53 -14.42
CA PRO A 25 32.96 -15.09 -14.46
C PRO A 25 32.77 -14.63 -15.91
N LEU A 26 31.79 -13.76 -16.12
CA LEU A 26 31.39 -13.26 -17.43
C LEU A 26 31.55 -11.74 -17.49
N GLN A 27 32.45 -11.26 -18.34
CA GLN A 27 32.64 -9.84 -18.62
C GLN A 27 31.70 -9.32 -19.72
N SER A 28 30.92 -10.22 -20.32
CA SER A 28 29.87 -9.94 -21.30
C SER A 28 28.89 -11.12 -21.34
N PHE A 29 27.79 -11.03 -22.09
CA PHE A 29 26.83 -12.14 -22.25
C PHE A 29 27.32 -13.25 -23.22
N ASN A 30 28.62 -13.54 -23.23
CA ASN A 30 29.23 -14.58 -24.05
C ASN A 30 29.80 -15.68 -23.15
N ILE A 31 29.11 -16.82 -23.10
CA ILE A 31 29.57 -17.99 -22.36
C ILE A 31 30.69 -18.69 -23.17
N PRO A 32 31.84 -19.01 -22.56
CA PRO A 32 32.95 -19.66 -23.26
C PRO A 32 32.63 -21.11 -23.67
N GLU A 33 33.29 -21.59 -24.73
CA GLU A 33 33.21 -22.99 -25.14
C GLU A 33 33.76 -23.92 -24.04
N PHE A 34 33.08 -25.05 -23.83
CA PHE A 34 33.44 -26.05 -22.84
C PHE A 34 34.20 -27.20 -23.50
N PRO A 35 35.33 -27.66 -22.93
CA PRO A 35 36.07 -28.78 -23.48
C PRO A 35 35.27 -30.09 -23.36
N ALA A 36 35.51 -31.05 -24.24
CA ALA A 36 34.79 -32.34 -24.24
C ALA A 36 34.94 -33.13 -22.92
N GLN A 37 36.02 -32.87 -22.18
CA GLN A 37 36.31 -33.42 -20.86
C GLN A 37 35.29 -32.96 -19.81
N ALA A 38 34.69 -31.77 -19.96
CA ALA A 38 33.69 -31.22 -19.05
C ALA A 38 32.29 -31.83 -19.22
N ARG A 39 32.12 -32.86 -20.05
CA ARG A 39 30.81 -33.56 -20.25
C ARG A 39 30.21 -34.12 -18.95
N GLY A 40 31.05 -34.40 -17.95
CA GLY A 40 30.62 -34.91 -16.65
C GLY A 40 30.07 -33.86 -15.68
N LEU A 41 30.11 -32.57 -16.04
CA LEU A 41 29.72 -31.46 -15.17
C LEU A 41 28.26 -31.56 -14.70
N LYS A 42 28.04 -31.36 -13.40
CA LYS A 42 26.71 -31.42 -12.76
C LYS A 42 26.22 -30.08 -12.25
N ALA A 43 27.10 -29.16 -11.91
CA ALA A 43 26.77 -27.81 -11.45
C ALA A 43 27.49 -26.74 -12.27
N LEU A 44 26.81 -25.64 -12.56
CA LEU A 44 27.36 -24.49 -13.26
C LEU A 44 26.97 -23.21 -12.53
N THR A 45 27.96 -22.38 -12.20
CA THR A 45 27.78 -21.01 -11.69
C THR A 45 28.25 -20.02 -12.76
N LEU A 46 27.38 -19.09 -13.13
CA LEU A 46 27.74 -17.95 -13.97
C LEU A 46 27.67 -16.69 -13.11
N THR A 47 28.78 -15.97 -13.04
CA THR A 47 28.94 -14.76 -12.23
C THR A 47 29.11 -13.58 -13.16
N SER A 48 28.30 -12.53 -13.05
CA SER A 48 28.53 -11.30 -13.79
C SER A 48 29.74 -10.56 -13.23
N ASP A 49 30.73 -10.32 -14.09
CA ASP A 49 31.88 -9.43 -13.89
C ASP A 49 31.77 -8.24 -14.87
N ILE A 50 30.54 -7.83 -15.18
CA ILE A 50 30.23 -6.68 -16.03
C ILE A 50 30.18 -5.44 -15.15
N LYS A 51 30.98 -4.42 -15.48
CA LYS A 51 30.93 -3.15 -14.77
C LYS A 51 29.60 -2.44 -14.99
N VAL A 52 29.07 -1.83 -13.94
CA VAL A 52 27.74 -1.19 -13.92
C VAL A 52 27.59 -0.10 -15.00
N ASP A 53 28.65 0.68 -15.26
CA ASP A 53 28.69 1.73 -16.28
C ASP A 53 28.71 1.20 -17.72
N GLU A 54 29.18 -0.03 -17.94
CA GLU A 54 29.22 -0.70 -19.25
C GLU A 54 28.01 -1.60 -19.49
N TYR A 55 27.27 -1.98 -18.44
CA TYR A 55 26.24 -3.01 -18.45
C TYR A 55 25.14 -2.76 -19.51
N GLN A 56 24.65 -1.52 -19.61
CA GLN A 56 23.62 -1.15 -20.57
C GLN A 56 24.07 -1.37 -22.03
N THR A 57 25.36 -1.20 -22.31
CA THR A 57 25.93 -1.45 -23.63
C THR A 57 25.87 -2.94 -23.95
N TYR A 58 26.29 -3.81 -23.02
CA TYR A 58 26.27 -5.26 -23.22
C TYR A 58 24.85 -5.84 -23.34
N LEU A 59 23.84 -5.24 -22.71
CA LEU A 59 22.43 -5.63 -22.90
C LEU A 59 21.95 -5.47 -24.34
N SER A 60 22.56 -4.56 -25.11
CA SER A 60 22.22 -4.29 -26.51
C SER A 60 23.08 -5.04 -27.53
N GLN A 61 24.15 -5.69 -27.08
CA GLN A 61 25.07 -6.43 -27.94
C GLN A 61 24.59 -7.87 -28.18
N PRO A 62 25.03 -8.50 -29.29
CA PRO A 62 24.83 -9.93 -29.48
C PRO A 62 25.44 -10.75 -28.33
N TYR A 63 24.76 -11.81 -27.95
CA TYR A 63 25.21 -12.77 -26.93
C TYR A 63 25.54 -14.13 -27.55
N SER A 64 26.29 -14.97 -26.84
CA SER A 64 26.60 -16.34 -27.26
C SER A 64 26.42 -17.35 -26.14
N VAL A 65 25.60 -18.38 -26.40
CA VAL A 65 25.41 -19.55 -25.54
C VAL A 65 25.84 -20.80 -26.32
N PRO A 66 27.01 -21.40 -26.02
CA PRO A 66 27.64 -22.37 -26.90
C PRO A 66 26.96 -23.74 -26.88
N THR A 67 27.05 -24.47 -27.99
CA THR A 67 26.53 -25.84 -28.11
C THR A 67 27.30 -26.83 -27.23
N SER A 68 28.52 -26.48 -26.83
CA SER A 68 29.39 -27.29 -25.99
C SER A 68 28.94 -27.39 -24.53
N LEU A 69 27.98 -26.55 -24.10
CA LEU A 69 27.50 -26.56 -22.72
C LEU A 69 27.09 -27.97 -22.30
N PRO A 70 27.62 -28.51 -21.18
CA PRO A 70 27.32 -29.89 -20.79
C PRO A 70 25.85 -30.09 -20.46
N ILE A 71 25.14 -30.87 -21.28
CA ILE A 71 23.72 -31.18 -21.08
C ILE A 71 23.44 -31.92 -19.76
N GLY A 72 24.48 -32.47 -19.13
CA GLY A 72 24.41 -33.23 -17.88
C GLY A 72 24.29 -32.37 -16.63
N VAL A 73 24.36 -31.04 -16.75
CA VAL A 73 24.20 -30.07 -15.66
C VAL A 73 22.77 -30.13 -15.11
N GLU A 74 22.67 -30.26 -13.78
CA GLU A 74 21.42 -30.38 -13.04
C GLU A 74 21.21 -29.20 -12.08
N SER A 75 22.26 -28.43 -11.77
CA SER A 75 22.21 -27.24 -10.91
C SER A 75 22.82 -26.04 -11.62
N LEU A 76 22.09 -24.92 -11.65
CA LEU A 76 22.54 -23.65 -12.23
C LEU A 76 22.48 -22.54 -11.17
N THR A 77 23.58 -21.80 -11.01
CA THR A 77 23.62 -20.57 -10.23
C THR A 77 23.88 -19.40 -11.18
N LEU A 78 23.06 -18.37 -11.09
CA LEU A 78 23.25 -17.09 -11.78
C LEU A 78 23.39 -16.01 -10.72
N GLU A 79 24.49 -15.27 -10.73
CA GLU A 79 24.77 -14.29 -9.67
C GLU A 79 25.32 -12.96 -10.22
N LEU A 80 24.95 -11.87 -9.55
CA LEU A 80 25.45 -10.51 -9.76
C LEU A 80 25.06 -9.83 -11.10
N PHE A 81 24.08 -10.37 -11.84
CA PHE A 81 23.58 -9.78 -13.10
C PHE A 81 22.67 -8.57 -12.83
N SER A 82 23.25 -7.46 -12.34
CA SER A 82 22.52 -6.34 -11.72
C SER A 82 21.30 -5.82 -12.51
N LEU A 83 21.39 -5.73 -13.85
CA LEU A 83 20.32 -5.23 -14.71
C LEU A 83 19.62 -6.31 -15.57
N GLY A 84 19.85 -7.59 -15.26
CA GLY A 84 19.27 -8.71 -16.01
C GLY A 84 20.07 -9.09 -17.26
N TYR A 85 19.38 -9.57 -18.30
CA TYR A 85 19.98 -10.22 -19.47
C TYR A 85 19.47 -9.65 -20.80
N PRO A 86 20.26 -9.74 -21.89
CA PRO A 86 19.78 -9.46 -23.24
C PRO A 86 18.60 -10.38 -23.58
N PRO A 87 17.53 -9.87 -24.22
CA PRO A 87 16.39 -10.71 -24.61
C PRO A 87 16.80 -11.93 -25.44
N GLY A 88 16.40 -13.12 -24.97
CA GLY A 88 16.65 -14.42 -25.59
C GLY A 88 17.82 -15.19 -24.97
N PHE A 89 18.68 -14.53 -24.19
CA PHE A 89 19.83 -15.18 -23.54
C PHE A 89 19.38 -16.30 -22.60
N LEU A 90 18.36 -16.06 -21.76
CA LEU A 90 17.89 -17.05 -20.80
C LEU A 90 17.22 -18.22 -21.52
N THR A 91 16.41 -17.95 -22.55
CA THR A 91 15.82 -19.00 -23.41
C THR A 91 16.89 -19.88 -24.06
N ALA A 92 17.96 -19.27 -24.58
CA ALA A 92 19.07 -19.99 -25.17
C ALA A 92 19.79 -20.86 -24.12
N LEU A 93 20.05 -20.32 -22.92
CA LEU A 93 20.66 -21.02 -21.81
C LEU A 93 19.84 -22.24 -21.36
N ALA A 94 18.55 -22.05 -21.10
CA ALA A 94 17.64 -23.15 -20.72
C ALA A 94 17.60 -24.24 -21.79
N SER A 95 17.60 -23.86 -23.07
CA SER A 95 17.61 -24.81 -24.18
C SER A 95 18.90 -25.65 -24.26
N ARG A 96 20.02 -25.15 -23.73
CA ARG A 96 21.28 -25.91 -23.61
C ARG A 96 21.36 -26.77 -22.36
N LEU A 97 20.55 -26.47 -21.35
CA LEU A 97 20.56 -27.13 -20.04
C LEU A 97 19.19 -27.79 -19.75
N PRO A 98 18.77 -28.80 -20.55
CA PRO A 98 17.43 -29.36 -20.45
C PRO A 98 17.18 -30.19 -19.17
N ASN A 99 18.24 -30.57 -18.45
CA ASN A 99 18.17 -31.45 -17.28
C ASN A 99 18.22 -30.71 -15.94
N LEU A 100 18.01 -29.39 -15.93
CA LEU A 100 18.03 -28.59 -14.70
C LEU A 100 16.97 -29.04 -13.70
N LYS A 101 17.42 -29.24 -12.46
CA LYS A 101 16.63 -29.62 -11.29
C LYS A 101 16.70 -28.57 -10.18
N SER A 102 17.77 -27.78 -10.14
CA SER A 102 17.97 -26.70 -9.17
C SER A 102 18.44 -25.42 -9.87
N VAL A 103 17.86 -24.29 -9.49
CA VAL A 103 18.27 -22.96 -9.94
C VAL A 103 18.42 -22.03 -8.75
N VAL A 104 19.57 -21.37 -8.65
CA VAL A 104 19.85 -20.30 -7.69
C VAL A 104 20.05 -19.02 -8.48
N ILE A 105 19.35 -17.96 -8.10
CA ILE A 105 19.46 -16.64 -8.68
C ILE A 105 19.78 -15.69 -7.53
N TYR A 106 20.89 -14.97 -7.65
CA TYR A 106 21.41 -14.13 -6.58
C TYR A 106 21.69 -12.70 -7.05
N SER A 107 21.24 -11.73 -6.24
CA SER A 107 21.51 -10.28 -6.32
C SER A 107 21.40 -9.69 -7.72
N GLN A 108 20.18 -9.63 -8.25
CA GLN A 108 19.94 -9.18 -9.62
C GLN A 108 18.48 -8.83 -9.92
N LEU A 109 18.29 -8.02 -10.97
CA LEU A 109 17.00 -7.83 -11.63
C LEU A 109 16.78 -8.92 -12.69
N PHE A 110 16.44 -10.14 -12.27
CA PHE A 110 16.45 -11.35 -13.12
C PHE A 110 15.64 -11.21 -14.43
N ALA A 111 14.45 -10.62 -14.35
CA ALA A 111 13.56 -10.42 -15.49
C ALA A 111 13.91 -9.17 -16.34
N GLY A 112 14.95 -8.41 -15.97
CA GLY A 112 15.29 -7.13 -16.59
C GLY A 112 14.21 -6.06 -16.41
N ILE A 113 14.35 -4.97 -17.17
CA ILE A 113 13.44 -3.81 -17.14
C ILE A 113 12.47 -3.73 -18.34
N THR A 114 12.68 -4.56 -19.37
CA THR A 114 11.92 -4.54 -20.62
C THR A 114 10.91 -5.70 -20.66
N LYS A 115 9.88 -5.58 -21.49
CA LYS A 115 8.89 -6.64 -21.66
C LYS A 115 9.51 -7.89 -22.29
N GLU A 116 10.43 -7.70 -23.24
CA GLU A 116 11.12 -8.77 -23.95
C GLU A 116 12.03 -9.58 -23.01
N SER A 117 12.77 -8.92 -22.11
CA SER A 117 13.57 -9.60 -21.08
C SER A 117 12.68 -10.35 -20.08
N GLN A 118 11.52 -9.78 -19.73
CA GLN A 118 10.57 -10.43 -18.84
C GLN A 118 9.98 -11.70 -19.47
N ASP A 119 9.61 -11.63 -20.75
CA ASP A 119 9.10 -12.77 -21.52
C ASP A 119 10.16 -13.86 -21.69
N ASP A 120 11.42 -13.48 -21.93
CA ASP A 120 12.55 -14.42 -21.98
C ASP A 120 12.78 -15.14 -20.65
N ALA A 121 12.67 -14.42 -19.53
CA ALA A 121 12.78 -15.00 -18.19
C ALA A 121 11.61 -15.96 -17.85
N VAL A 122 10.40 -15.68 -18.33
CA VAL A 122 9.26 -16.62 -18.19
C VAL A 122 9.50 -17.85 -19.07
N GLU A 123 9.98 -17.67 -20.30
CA GLU A 123 10.29 -18.73 -21.24
C GLU A 123 11.42 -19.64 -20.73
N PHE A 124 12.39 -19.11 -19.99
CA PHE A 124 13.39 -19.89 -19.26
C PHE A 124 12.73 -20.94 -18.37
N PHE A 125 11.79 -20.54 -17.49
CA PHE A 125 11.07 -21.48 -16.62
C PHE A 125 10.16 -22.43 -17.40
N LYS A 126 9.61 -21.97 -18.53
CA LYS A 126 8.92 -22.86 -19.47
C LYS A 126 9.85 -23.93 -20.05
N ARG A 127 11.16 -23.71 -20.17
CA ARG A 127 12.08 -24.68 -20.78
C ARG A 127 12.78 -25.63 -19.81
N VAL A 128 12.55 -25.48 -18.50
CA VAL A 128 13.12 -26.34 -17.45
C VAL A 128 12.04 -27.16 -16.72
N PRO A 129 11.36 -28.12 -17.39
CA PRO A 129 10.22 -28.83 -16.82
C PRO A 129 10.57 -29.75 -15.63
N PHE A 130 11.86 -30.05 -15.42
CA PHE A 130 12.34 -30.89 -14.32
C PHE A 130 12.77 -30.11 -13.08
N LEU A 131 12.63 -28.78 -13.08
CA LEU A 131 13.00 -27.93 -11.96
C LEU A 131 12.23 -28.30 -10.69
N ARG A 132 12.95 -28.64 -9.62
CA ARG A 132 12.39 -28.98 -8.29
C ARG A 132 12.85 -28.05 -7.18
N ALA A 133 13.94 -27.30 -7.37
CA ALA A 133 14.44 -26.34 -6.40
C ALA A 133 14.66 -24.97 -7.05
N LEU A 134 14.14 -23.92 -6.43
CA LEU A 134 14.34 -22.54 -6.86
C LEU A 134 14.69 -21.67 -5.65
N HIS A 135 15.84 -21.01 -5.72
CA HIS A 135 16.33 -20.07 -4.72
C HIS A 135 16.46 -18.69 -5.37
N LEU A 136 15.73 -17.72 -4.84
CA LEU A 136 15.71 -16.33 -5.24
C LEU A 136 16.27 -15.50 -4.07
N LEU A 137 17.53 -15.12 -4.17
CA LEU A 137 18.27 -14.43 -3.12
C LEU A 137 18.52 -12.98 -3.58
N ASP A 138 17.88 -11.99 -2.96
CA ASP A 138 17.91 -10.59 -3.40
C ASP A 138 17.54 -10.41 -4.90
N VAL A 139 16.51 -11.13 -5.33
CA VAL A 139 16.03 -11.08 -6.73
C VAL A 139 14.82 -10.18 -6.83
N PHE A 140 14.98 -9.09 -7.56
CA PHE A 140 13.90 -8.15 -7.84
C PHE A 140 13.33 -8.41 -9.23
N ALA A 141 12.04 -8.11 -9.41
CA ALA A 141 11.37 -8.22 -10.70
C ALA A 141 10.29 -7.15 -10.84
N LYS A 142 9.97 -6.80 -12.09
CA LYS A 142 8.82 -5.94 -12.37
C LYS A 142 7.51 -6.68 -12.08
N PRO A 143 6.44 -5.92 -11.74
CA PRO A 143 5.07 -6.43 -11.72
C PRO A 143 4.71 -7.39 -12.86
N GLY A 144 3.95 -8.42 -12.52
CA GLY A 144 3.40 -9.46 -13.39
C GLY A 144 4.33 -10.65 -13.56
N PHE A 145 5.62 -10.50 -13.28
CA PHE A 145 6.62 -11.53 -13.55
C PHE A 145 6.35 -12.81 -12.77
N PHE A 146 6.16 -12.73 -11.45
CA PHE A 146 6.02 -13.94 -10.63
C PHE A 146 4.71 -14.65 -10.89
N ILE A 147 3.65 -13.93 -11.28
CA ILE A 147 2.37 -14.52 -11.71
C ILE A 147 2.58 -15.39 -12.96
N GLU A 148 3.26 -14.84 -13.98
CA GLU A 148 3.51 -15.55 -15.24
C GLU A 148 4.51 -16.71 -15.06
N ALA A 149 5.60 -16.50 -14.33
CA ALA A 149 6.55 -17.55 -13.98
C ALA A 149 5.90 -18.65 -13.13
N GLY A 150 5.01 -18.25 -12.20
CA GLY A 150 4.26 -19.14 -11.32
C GLY A 150 3.45 -20.20 -12.06
N LYS A 151 2.95 -19.89 -13.28
CA LYS A 151 2.25 -20.87 -14.14
C LYS A 151 3.12 -22.08 -14.46
N TRP A 152 4.43 -21.91 -14.58
CA TRP A 152 5.39 -22.96 -14.96
C TRP A 152 6.10 -23.62 -13.78
N LEU A 153 6.20 -22.87 -12.67
CA LEU A 153 6.85 -23.29 -11.43
C LEU A 153 5.91 -24.07 -10.52
N LYS A 154 4.61 -23.76 -10.56
CA LYS A 154 3.57 -24.57 -9.91
C LYS A 154 3.35 -25.88 -10.66
N TYR A 155 2.77 -26.84 -9.96
CA TYR A 155 2.20 -28.02 -10.60
C TYR A 155 1.18 -27.58 -11.67
N ASN A 156 1.36 -28.03 -12.91
CA ASN A 156 0.48 -27.71 -14.01
C ASN A 156 0.36 -28.87 -15.02
N THR A 157 -0.68 -28.81 -15.86
CA THR A 157 -0.71 -29.54 -17.13
C THR A 157 0.04 -28.70 -18.16
N SER A 158 1.00 -29.30 -18.86
CA SER A 158 1.72 -28.68 -19.98
C SER A 158 0.75 -28.29 -21.09
N ASP A 159 1.12 -27.30 -21.91
CA ASP A 159 0.44 -26.99 -23.18
C ASP A 159 0.45 -28.20 -24.13
N THR A 160 1.37 -29.15 -23.91
CA THR A 160 1.44 -30.43 -24.61
C THR A 160 0.54 -31.46 -23.91
N PRO A 161 -0.51 -32.00 -24.59
CA PRO A 161 -1.38 -33.02 -24.00
C PRO A 161 -0.58 -34.25 -23.52
N GLY A 162 -0.71 -34.59 -22.22
CA GLY A 162 -0.06 -35.75 -21.60
C GLY A 162 1.22 -35.44 -20.82
N GLU A 163 1.75 -34.22 -20.89
CA GLU A 163 2.86 -33.77 -20.06
C GLU A 163 2.33 -33.09 -18.78
N ALA A 164 2.63 -33.64 -17.60
CA ALA A 164 2.32 -33.01 -16.31
C ALA A 164 3.62 -32.57 -15.65
N ARG A 165 3.70 -31.29 -15.25
CA ARG A 165 4.83 -30.80 -14.45
C ARG A 165 4.59 -31.08 -12.99
N ARG A 166 5.61 -31.62 -12.33
CA ARG A 166 5.56 -31.90 -10.89
C ARG A 166 5.65 -30.63 -10.03
N GLY A 167 6.13 -29.52 -10.60
CA GLY A 167 6.39 -28.26 -9.88
C GLY A 167 7.53 -28.38 -8.85
N LEU A 168 7.75 -27.28 -8.14
CA LEU A 168 8.81 -27.16 -7.12
C LEU A 168 8.55 -28.06 -5.90
N MET A 169 9.64 -28.52 -5.28
CA MET A 169 9.72 -29.12 -3.94
C MET A 169 10.31 -28.15 -2.91
N PHE A 170 11.27 -27.34 -3.35
CA PHE A 170 11.98 -26.38 -2.51
C PHE A 170 11.85 -25.01 -3.17
N LEU A 171 11.25 -24.07 -2.45
CA LEU A 171 11.15 -22.68 -2.86
C LEU A 171 11.76 -21.82 -1.76
N GLU A 172 12.74 -21.02 -2.12
CA GLU A 172 13.30 -19.99 -1.26
C GLU A 172 13.28 -18.65 -1.96
N VAL A 173 12.70 -17.67 -1.29
CA VAL A 173 12.76 -16.26 -1.61
C VAL A 173 13.28 -15.57 -0.36
N ASN A 174 14.49 -15.03 -0.44
CA ASN A 174 15.16 -14.38 0.67
C ASN A 174 15.59 -12.98 0.24
N TYR A 175 15.21 -11.99 1.04
CA TYR A 175 15.65 -10.62 0.90
C TYR A 175 16.49 -10.24 2.11
N SER A 176 17.68 -9.67 1.87
CA SER A 176 18.52 -9.08 2.90
C SER A 176 18.13 -7.62 3.09
N PHE A 177 17.57 -7.28 4.26
CA PHE A 177 17.00 -5.96 4.52
C PHE A 177 18.08 -4.87 4.45
N ARG A 178 17.77 -3.78 3.74
CA ARG A 178 18.69 -2.65 3.51
C ARG A 178 18.18 -1.41 4.22
N HIS A 179 18.76 -1.09 5.38
CA HIS A 179 18.35 0.06 6.21
C HIS A 179 18.62 1.43 5.57
N GLU A 180 19.44 1.46 4.53
CA GLU A 180 19.75 2.64 3.72
C GLU A 180 18.87 2.78 2.48
N ASP A 181 18.09 1.75 2.12
CA ASP A 181 17.17 1.76 0.99
C ASP A 181 15.73 1.94 1.48
N GLU A 182 15.29 3.20 1.57
CA GLU A 182 13.95 3.57 2.06
C GLU A 182 12.82 2.92 1.25
N ASP A 183 13.05 2.62 -0.03
CA ASP A 183 12.10 1.98 -0.95
C ASP A 183 12.21 0.45 -1.00
N PHE A 184 13.06 -0.17 -0.18
CA PHE A 184 13.39 -1.60 -0.27
C PHE A 184 12.15 -2.50 -0.31
N MET A 185 11.23 -2.30 0.64
CA MET A 185 10.00 -3.09 0.74
C MET A 185 9.08 -2.89 -0.47
N ALA A 186 9.07 -1.69 -1.08
CA ALA A 186 8.25 -1.38 -2.25
C ALA A 186 8.75 -2.06 -3.54
N LYS A 187 10.04 -2.43 -3.59
CA LYS A 187 10.64 -3.13 -4.74
C LYS A 187 10.26 -4.61 -4.78
N ILE A 188 9.87 -5.19 -3.64
CA ILE A 188 9.50 -6.59 -3.51
C ILE A 188 8.06 -6.81 -4.00
N GLN A 189 7.86 -7.77 -4.90
CA GLN A 189 6.54 -8.10 -5.47
C GLN A 189 5.70 -8.99 -4.54
N ALA A 190 5.43 -8.51 -3.32
CA ALA A 190 4.87 -9.29 -2.22
C ALA A 190 3.52 -9.94 -2.50
N THR A 191 2.64 -9.32 -3.29
CA THR A 191 1.33 -9.88 -3.65
C THR A 191 1.41 -10.97 -4.71
N GLU A 192 2.52 -11.04 -5.46
CA GLU A 192 2.71 -12.03 -6.52
C GLU A 192 3.47 -13.26 -6.06
N LEU A 193 4.37 -13.11 -5.09
CA LEU A 193 5.18 -14.22 -4.56
C LEU A 193 4.36 -15.44 -4.08
N PRO A 194 3.16 -15.29 -3.45
CA PRO A 194 2.29 -16.42 -3.13
C PRO A 194 1.86 -17.22 -4.36
N SER A 195 1.91 -16.63 -5.56
CA SER A 195 1.64 -17.33 -6.82
C SER A 195 2.69 -18.38 -7.18
N LEU A 196 3.80 -18.49 -6.43
CA LEU A 196 4.80 -19.55 -6.59
C LEU A 196 4.51 -20.79 -5.71
N ILE A 197 3.59 -20.68 -4.74
CA ILE A 197 3.26 -21.76 -3.81
C ILE A 197 2.45 -22.83 -4.54
N GLY A 198 2.94 -24.08 -4.55
CA GLY A 198 2.26 -25.19 -5.21
C GLY A 198 2.16 -26.46 -4.35
N PRO A 199 1.34 -27.43 -4.78
CA PRO A 199 1.02 -28.62 -3.99
C PRO A 199 2.22 -29.55 -3.74
N GLY A 200 3.25 -29.47 -4.59
CA GLY A 200 4.48 -30.28 -4.50
C GLY A 200 5.51 -29.81 -3.48
N LEU A 201 5.32 -28.64 -2.87
CA LEU A 201 6.30 -28.06 -1.94
C LEU A 201 6.43 -28.88 -0.65
N ILE A 202 7.69 -29.11 -0.28
CA ILE A 202 8.13 -29.69 1.00
C ILE A 202 8.77 -28.60 1.87
N SER A 203 9.42 -27.62 1.24
CA SER A 203 9.93 -26.42 1.90
C SER A 203 9.48 -25.18 1.14
N SER A 204 8.97 -24.18 1.87
CA SER A 204 8.60 -22.87 1.35
C SER A 204 9.16 -21.80 2.26
N SER A 205 10.01 -20.93 1.71
CA SER A 205 10.63 -19.82 2.42
C SER A 205 10.35 -18.51 1.70
N PHE A 206 9.66 -17.60 2.37
CA PHE A 206 9.56 -16.18 2.05
C PHE A 206 10.13 -15.45 3.26
N ASN A 207 11.43 -15.18 3.21
CA ASN A 207 12.23 -14.72 4.32
C ASN A 207 12.72 -13.28 4.11
N ILE A 208 12.82 -12.55 5.22
CA ILE A 208 13.60 -11.32 5.27
C ILE A 208 14.68 -11.42 6.33
N SER A 209 15.94 -11.33 5.94
CA SER A 209 17.10 -11.46 6.81
C SER A 209 17.70 -10.10 7.15
N THR A 210 18.44 -10.04 8.28
CA THR A 210 19.30 -8.89 8.56
C THR A 210 20.46 -8.88 7.55
N PRO A 211 20.97 -7.69 7.16
CA PRO A 211 22.13 -7.62 6.28
C PRO A 211 23.36 -8.27 6.94
N GLU A 212 24.20 -8.93 6.14
CA GLU A 212 25.47 -9.50 6.62
C GLU A 212 26.42 -8.36 7.03
N THR A 213 27.05 -8.45 8.21
CA THR A 213 27.96 -7.40 8.68
C THR A 213 29.31 -7.50 7.98
N ALA A 214 29.95 -6.36 7.69
CA ALA A 214 31.23 -6.27 6.98
C ALA A 214 32.39 -7.07 7.59
N GLU A 215 32.28 -7.52 8.85
CA GLU A 215 33.26 -8.39 9.49
C GLU A 215 33.20 -9.86 9.02
N GLU A 216 32.12 -10.29 8.36
CA GLU A 216 31.90 -11.70 7.98
C GLU A 216 32.30 -12.03 6.52
N ASP A 217 32.42 -11.04 5.63
CA ASP A 217 32.93 -11.24 4.26
C ASP A 217 33.40 -9.93 3.56
N GLU A 218 34.69 -9.58 3.68
CA GLU A 218 35.31 -8.40 3.03
C GLU A 218 35.39 -8.50 1.49
N GLU A 219 35.18 -9.70 0.91
CA GLU A 219 35.33 -9.96 -0.53
C GLU A 219 33.98 -9.96 -1.30
N ASP A 220 32.83 -9.77 -0.63
CA ASP A 220 31.53 -9.65 -1.30
C ASP A 220 31.28 -8.19 -1.77
N PRO A 221 31.11 -7.93 -3.09
CA PRO A 221 30.88 -6.58 -3.62
C PRO A 221 29.51 -5.99 -3.23
N THR A 222 28.62 -6.77 -2.61
CA THR A 222 27.36 -6.32 -2.02
C THR A 222 27.50 -5.95 -0.54
N THR A 223 28.66 -6.21 0.09
CA THR A 223 28.98 -5.77 1.45
C THR A 223 29.00 -4.24 1.53
N ILE A 224 28.07 -3.69 2.30
CA ILE A 224 27.92 -2.25 2.44
C ILE A 224 29.00 -1.74 3.40
N GLN A 225 30.01 -1.06 2.85
CA GLN A 225 30.99 -0.34 3.67
C GLN A 225 30.27 0.81 4.40
N GLN A 226 30.39 0.87 5.73
CA GLN A 226 29.84 1.89 6.65
C GLN A 226 28.45 1.66 7.27
N VAL A 227 27.94 0.43 7.38
CA VAL A 227 26.79 0.14 8.28
C VAL A 227 27.30 -0.22 9.67
N GLY A 228 27.77 0.80 10.40
CA GLY A 228 27.90 0.71 11.85
C GLY A 228 26.53 0.98 12.49
N ASP A 229 26.01 0.00 13.23
CA ASP A 229 24.97 0.12 14.28
C ASP A 229 23.46 -0.02 13.93
N LYS A 230 23.01 -0.12 12.66
CA LYS A 230 21.58 -0.36 12.37
C LYS A 230 21.22 -1.86 12.46
N GLN A 231 20.17 -2.20 13.23
CA GLN A 231 19.73 -3.58 13.50
C GLN A 231 18.25 -3.80 13.16
N GLY A 232 17.87 -5.07 12.99
CA GLY A 232 16.49 -5.50 12.81
C GLY A 232 16.02 -5.57 11.35
N VAL A 233 14.81 -6.10 11.16
CA VAL A 233 14.16 -6.30 9.86
C VAL A 233 12.74 -5.72 9.87
N MET A 234 12.20 -5.44 8.69
CA MET A 234 10.79 -5.07 8.50
C MET A 234 10.06 -6.15 7.71
N ALA A 235 8.91 -6.62 8.18
CA ALA A 235 8.04 -7.52 7.41
C ALA A 235 6.87 -6.75 6.82
N PHE A 236 6.22 -7.30 5.78
CA PHE A 236 4.95 -6.77 5.32
C PHE A 236 3.90 -6.84 6.43
N ASN A 237 3.07 -5.81 6.52
CA ASN A 237 2.01 -5.73 7.51
C ASN A 237 0.96 -6.85 7.30
N LYS A 238 0.02 -6.95 8.24
CA LYS A 238 -1.03 -7.96 8.20
C LYS A 238 -2.01 -7.85 7.03
N THR A 239 -2.07 -6.71 6.33
CA THR A 239 -3.02 -6.53 5.22
C THR A 239 -2.63 -7.34 3.98
N LEU A 240 -1.36 -7.73 3.86
CA LEU A 240 -0.86 -8.62 2.79
C LEU A 240 -0.84 -10.11 3.18
N ALA A 241 -1.18 -10.44 4.43
CA ALA A 241 -1.27 -11.83 4.87
C ALA A 241 -2.35 -12.69 4.18
N PRO A 242 -3.54 -12.16 3.78
CA PRO A 242 -4.60 -12.98 3.19
C PRO A 242 -4.16 -13.78 1.95
N ASP A 243 -3.34 -13.23 1.07
CA ASP A 243 -2.89 -13.89 -0.15
C ASP A 243 -2.00 -15.11 0.14
N VAL A 244 -1.05 -14.96 1.07
CA VAL A 244 -0.17 -16.07 1.47
C VAL A 244 -0.92 -17.10 2.31
N VAL A 245 -1.86 -16.67 3.16
CA VAL A 245 -2.73 -17.57 3.92
C VAL A 245 -3.60 -18.40 2.96
N PHE A 246 -4.22 -17.76 1.95
CA PHE A 246 -5.00 -18.43 0.92
C PHE A 246 -4.16 -19.47 0.17
N ALA A 247 -2.99 -19.08 -0.33
CA ALA A 247 -2.10 -19.98 -1.06
C ALA A 247 -1.62 -21.19 -0.22
N LEU A 248 -1.48 -21.03 1.10
CA LEU A 248 -1.11 -22.10 2.02
C LEU A 248 -2.29 -22.96 2.49
N THR A 249 -3.55 -22.54 2.28
CA THR A 249 -4.73 -23.21 2.86
C THR A 249 -5.71 -23.73 1.82
N ASP A 250 -5.69 -23.19 0.61
CA ASP A 250 -6.60 -23.55 -0.47
C ASP A 250 -6.53 -25.04 -0.83
N GLU A 251 -7.68 -25.68 -1.04
CA GLU A 251 -7.73 -27.13 -1.26
C GLU A 251 -7.05 -27.56 -2.57
N ALA A 252 -7.14 -26.75 -3.63
CA ALA A 252 -6.62 -27.11 -4.94
C ALA A 252 -5.10 -26.90 -5.04
N PHE A 253 -4.58 -25.81 -4.47
CA PHE A 253 -3.20 -25.38 -4.75
C PHE A 253 -2.25 -25.46 -3.55
N SER A 254 -2.76 -25.63 -2.32
CA SER A 254 -1.91 -25.67 -1.12
C SER A 254 -0.91 -26.84 -1.13
N PRO A 255 0.30 -26.64 -0.54
CA PRO A 255 1.26 -27.70 -0.31
C PRO A 255 0.62 -28.89 0.43
N LYS A 256 0.87 -30.11 -0.05
CA LYS A 256 0.32 -31.34 0.56
C LYS A 256 1.29 -32.03 1.52
N GLY A 257 2.59 -31.74 1.39
CA GLY A 257 3.67 -32.39 2.12
C GLY A 257 4.63 -31.43 2.81
N LEU A 258 4.20 -30.20 3.11
CA LEU A 258 5.05 -29.17 3.68
C LEU A 258 5.62 -29.59 5.03
N ARG A 259 6.95 -29.50 5.16
CA ARG A 259 7.72 -29.83 6.37
C ARG A 259 8.45 -28.61 6.93
N ALA A 260 8.89 -27.69 6.09
CA ALA A 260 9.54 -26.46 6.50
C ALA A 260 8.79 -25.25 5.94
N LEU A 261 8.41 -24.33 6.80
CA LEU A 261 7.70 -23.10 6.45
C LEU A 261 8.41 -21.91 7.08
N ASN A 262 8.99 -21.06 6.24
CA ASN A 262 9.44 -19.73 6.63
C ASN A 262 8.58 -18.70 5.89
N ILE A 263 7.84 -17.89 6.64
CA ILE A 263 6.97 -16.83 6.10
C ILE A 263 7.23 -15.51 6.81
N THR A 264 8.47 -15.29 7.23
CA THR A 264 8.86 -14.11 8.00
C THR A 264 8.79 -12.80 7.22
N LEU A 265 8.70 -12.89 5.88
CA LEU A 265 8.41 -11.74 5.02
C LEU A 265 6.99 -11.17 5.24
N TYR A 266 6.04 -11.96 5.74
CA TYR A 266 4.64 -11.54 5.96
C TYR A 266 4.28 -11.60 7.44
N THR A 267 3.59 -10.57 7.94
CA THR A 267 3.05 -10.55 9.31
C THR A 267 1.69 -11.23 9.35
N LEU A 268 1.55 -12.31 10.10
CA LEU A 268 0.26 -12.97 10.34
C LEU A 268 -0.32 -12.58 11.69
N THR A 269 -1.64 -12.56 11.81
CA THR A 269 -2.28 -12.59 13.13
C THR A 269 -2.19 -14.02 13.73
N PRO A 270 -2.27 -14.20 15.05
CA PRO A 270 -2.31 -15.54 15.66
C PRO A 270 -3.47 -16.42 15.14
N SER A 271 -4.60 -15.81 14.78
CA SER A 271 -5.76 -16.50 14.20
C SER A 271 -5.52 -16.96 12.75
N GLN A 272 -4.85 -16.14 11.93
CA GLN A 272 -4.40 -16.53 10.60
C GLN A 272 -3.37 -17.66 10.68
N LEU A 273 -2.39 -17.57 11.58
CA LEU A 273 -1.42 -18.64 11.81
C LEU A 273 -2.10 -19.96 12.20
N THR A 274 -3.12 -19.89 13.07
CA THR A 274 -3.93 -21.06 13.42
C THR A 274 -4.59 -21.68 12.19
N THR A 275 -5.09 -20.87 11.27
CA THR A 275 -5.74 -21.32 10.02
C THR A 275 -4.74 -22.04 9.12
N VAL A 276 -3.53 -21.47 8.95
CA VAL A 276 -2.45 -22.10 8.18
C VAL A 276 -2.04 -23.44 8.79
N LEU A 277 -1.76 -23.49 10.10
CA LEU A 277 -1.26 -24.71 10.76
C LEU A 277 -2.32 -25.81 10.91
N LYS A 278 -3.62 -25.49 10.82
CA LYS A 278 -4.69 -26.49 10.69
C LYS A 278 -4.60 -27.27 9.39
N VAL A 279 -4.26 -26.59 8.29
CA VAL A 279 -4.12 -27.22 6.97
C VAL A 279 -2.72 -27.84 6.84
N GLN A 280 -1.68 -27.08 7.15
CA GLN A 280 -0.27 -27.45 7.04
C GLN A 280 0.24 -28.20 8.29
N LYS A 281 -0.53 -29.21 8.74
CA LYS A 281 -0.33 -29.94 10.01
C LYS A 281 0.98 -30.75 10.15
N ASN A 282 1.71 -30.92 9.05
CA ASN A 282 2.93 -31.74 8.97
C ASN A 282 4.23 -30.91 9.08
N VAL A 283 4.11 -29.59 9.29
CA VAL A 283 5.23 -28.67 9.47
C VAL A 283 6.04 -29.10 10.70
N MET A 284 7.35 -29.19 10.52
CA MET A 284 8.37 -29.56 11.50
C MET A 284 9.21 -28.33 11.89
N VAL A 285 9.52 -27.46 10.94
CA VAL A 285 10.27 -26.21 11.16
C VAL A 285 9.41 -25.04 10.73
N LEU A 286 9.15 -24.12 11.66
CA LEU A 286 8.34 -22.93 11.44
C LEU A 286 9.13 -21.67 11.80
N SER A 287 9.30 -20.77 10.85
CA SER A 287 9.71 -19.38 11.09
C SER A 287 8.59 -18.45 10.61
N VAL A 288 8.06 -17.61 11.50
CA VAL A 288 6.89 -16.77 11.19
C VAL A 288 6.98 -15.41 11.86
N THR A 289 6.55 -14.37 11.15
CA THR A 289 6.33 -13.05 11.73
C THR A 289 4.87 -12.94 12.20
N VAL A 290 4.66 -12.56 13.47
CA VAL A 290 3.33 -12.53 14.09
C VAL A 290 3.05 -11.15 14.69
N GLU A 291 1.87 -10.60 14.41
CA GLU A 291 1.36 -9.40 15.09
C GLU A 291 1.27 -9.67 16.59
N THR A 292 1.96 -8.87 17.39
CA THR A 292 2.13 -9.12 18.82
C THR A 292 1.57 -7.96 19.65
N GLU A 293 0.54 -8.27 20.43
CA GLU A 293 -0.11 -7.37 21.39
C GLU A 293 0.38 -7.64 22.83
N PRO A 294 0.34 -6.65 23.74
CA PRO A 294 0.76 -6.87 25.12
C PRO A 294 -0.23 -7.73 25.88
N GLY A 295 0.28 -8.78 26.52
CA GLY A 295 -0.47 -9.57 27.50
C GLY A 295 -0.72 -11.02 27.10
N GLU A 296 -1.49 -11.70 27.95
CA GLU A 296 -1.65 -13.15 27.95
C GLU A 296 -2.44 -13.70 26.76
N ASP A 297 -3.31 -12.90 26.15
CA ASP A 297 -4.22 -13.40 25.11
C ASP A 297 -3.48 -13.71 23.81
N CYS A 298 -2.55 -12.84 23.39
CA CYS A 298 -1.66 -13.10 22.25
C CYS A 298 -0.88 -14.40 22.44
N LYS A 299 -0.34 -14.63 23.65
CA LYS A 299 0.38 -15.85 24.01
C LYS A 299 -0.51 -17.10 23.90
N LYS A 300 -1.73 -17.05 24.44
CA LYS A 300 -2.69 -18.16 24.36
C LYS A 300 -3.05 -18.51 22.92
N GLU A 301 -3.27 -17.51 22.09
CA GLU A 301 -3.58 -17.73 20.67
C GLU A 301 -2.40 -18.32 19.91
N LEU A 302 -1.19 -17.82 20.15
CA LEU A 302 0.04 -18.40 19.60
C LEU A 302 0.18 -19.87 19.99
N LEU A 303 0.07 -20.20 21.28
CA LEU A 303 0.13 -21.59 21.77
C LEU A 303 -0.95 -22.47 21.13
N LYS A 304 -2.17 -21.94 20.96
CA LYS A 304 -3.28 -22.62 20.27
C LYS A 304 -2.98 -22.90 18.80
N ALA A 305 -2.30 -21.98 18.12
CA ALA A 305 -1.87 -22.14 16.73
C ALA A 305 -0.80 -23.24 16.61
N LEU A 306 0.25 -23.16 17.43
CA LEU A 306 1.35 -24.15 17.42
C LEU A 306 0.84 -25.56 17.73
N ALA A 307 -0.12 -25.69 18.64
CA ALA A 307 -0.76 -26.95 19.01
C ALA A 307 -1.49 -27.68 17.85
N GLN A 308 -1.69 -27.04 16.70
CA GLN A 308 -2.27 -27.70 15.52
C GLN A 308 -1.27 -28.65 14.81
N CYS A 309 0.03 -28.48 15.05
CA CYS A 309 1.11 -29.20 14.35
C CYS A 309 1.84 -30.18 15.28
N LYS A 310 1.41 -31.45 15.30
CA LYS A 310 2.02 -32.49 16.15
C LYS A 310 3.48 -32.81 15.85
N ASP A 311 3.92 -32.56 14.61
CA ASP A 311 5.26 -32.89 14.12
C ASP A 311 6.24 -31.73 14.27
N LEU A 312 5.83 -30.62 14.89
CA LEU A 312 6.65 -29.43 15.10
C LEU A 312 7.87 -29.76 15.97
N GLU A 313 9.04 -29.37 15.50
CA GLU A 313 10.36 -29.60 16.11
C GLU A 313 11.01 -28.28 16.52
N GLN A 314 10.94 -27.26 15.65
CA GLN A 314 11.56 -25.96 15.84
C GLN A 314 10.60 -24.83 15.47
N VAL A 315 10.57 -23.79 16.29
CA VAL A 315 9.74 -22.59 16.07
C VAL A 315 10.58 -21.34 16.28
N GLU A 316 10.54 -20.44 15.30
CA GLU A 316 11.01 -19.07 15.40
C GLU A 316 9.83 -18.11 15.19
N VAL A 317 9.59 -17.22 16.14
CA VAL A 317 8.60 -16.14 16.04
C VAL A 317 9.31 -14.80 15.98
N ILE A 318 9.05 -14.04 14.93
CA ILE A 318 9.46 -12.64 14.83
C ILE A 318 8.24 -11.83 15.24
N ALA A 319 8.32 -11.18 16.40
CA ALA A 319 7.28 -10.30 16.89
C ALA A 319 7.25 -9.04 16.03
N ASN A 320 6.12 -8.79 15.36
CA ASN A 320 5.81 -7.48 14.80
C ASN A 320 4.95 -6.73 15.84
N PRO A 321 5.53 -5.78 16.59
CA PRO A 321 4.89 -5.24 17.78
C PRO A 321 3.77 -4.27 17.44
N SER A 322 2.64 -4.36 18.14
CA SER A 322 1.69 -3.25 18.19
C SER A 322 2.30 -2.05 18.90
N LEU A 323 1.70 -0.87 18.73
CA LEU A 323 2.16 0.33 19.44
C LEU A 323 2.16 0.12 20.96
N GLN A 324 1.12 -0.53 21.49
CA GLN A 324 1.02 -0.79 22.93
C GLN A 324 2.09 -1.78 23.41
N PHE A 325 2.37 -2.83 22.62
CA PHE A 325 3.45 -3.78 22.91
C PHE A 325 4.81 -3.10 22.90
N PHE A 326 5.04 -2.25 21.88
CA PHE A 326 6.27 -1.49 21.74
C PHE A 326 6.49 -0.53 22.92
N MET A 327 5.48 0.22 23.33
CA MET A 327 5.55 1.08 24.52
C MET A 327 5.83 0.28 25.80
N ALA A 328 5.26 -0.92 25.92
CA ALA A 328 5.50 -1.80 27.05
C ALA A 328 6.94 -2.34 27.06
N LEU A 329 7.55 -2.64 25.91
CA LEU A 329 8.96 -3.07 25.81
C LEU A 329 9.92 -2.01 26.35
N GLN A 330 9.59 -0.72 26.16
CA GLN A 330 10.42 0.38 26.64
C GLN A 330 10.34 0.58 28.16
N ASN A 331 9.34 0.01 28.83
CA ASN A 331 9.21 0.07 30.28
C ASN A 331 9.89 -1.14 30.94
N PRO A 332 11.03 -0.96 31.66
CA PRO A 332 11.80 -2.08 32.24
C PRO A 332 11.03 -2.89 33.29
N ARG A 333 9.91 -2.36 33.80
CA ARG A 333 9.05 -3.03 34.80
C ARG A 333 7.87 -3.76 34.18
N SER A 334 7.66 -3.67 32.87
CA SER A 334 6.48 -4.24 32.22
C SER A 334 6.50 -5.77 32.24
N GLY A 335 7.69 -6.37 32.12
CA GLY A 335 7.87 -7.81 31.90
C GLY A 335 7.08 -8.31 30.69
N VAL A 336 6.88 -7.45 29.68
CA VAL A 336 5.91 -7.70 28.59
C VAL A 336 6.28 -8.93 27.76
N LEU A 337 7.57 -9.19 27.54
CA LEU A 337 8.05 -10.39 26.85
C LEU A 337 7.60 -11.66 27.57
N ALA A 338 7.80 -11.72 28.89
CA ALA A 338 7.42 -12.87 29.71
C ALA A 338 5.89 -13.10 29.77
N LYS A 339 5.08 -12.04 29.60
CA LYS A 339 3.62 -12.13 29.57
C LYS A 339 3.06 -12.55 28.21
N SER A 340 3.77 -12.20 27.14
CA SER A 340 3.25 -12.31 25.77
C SER A 340 3.85 -13.48 24.99
N PHE A 341 4.90 -14.11 25.51
CA PHE A 341 5.49 -15.34 24.96
C PHE A 341 5.46 -16.49 25.97
N PRO A 342 5.48 -17.75 25.49
CA PRO A 342 5.38 -18.93 26.35
C PRO A 342 6.44 -18.99 27.45
N SER A 343 6.04 -19.47 28.63
CA SER A 343 6.93 -19.88 29.72
C SER A 343 7.37 -21.36 29.58
N ALA A 344 8.37 -21.78 30.36
CA ALA A 344 8.80 -23.19 30.37
C ALA A 344 7.69 -24.18 30.78
N GLU A 345 6.77 -23.76 31.65
CA GLU A 345 5.60 -24.56 32.06
C GLU A 345 4.62 -24.73 30.90
N GLU A 346 4.32 -23.64 30.18
CA GLU A 346 3.45 -23.66 29.01
C GLU A 346 4.07 -24.43 27.84
N MET A 347 5.39 -24.35 27.67
CA MET A 347 6.13 -25.17 26.70
C MET A 347 6.06 -26.66 27.05
N THR A 348 6.10 -27.01 28.34
CA THR A 348 5.89 -28.38 28.81
C THR A 348 4.48 -28.87 28.49
N ALA A 349 3.46 -28.03 28.71
CA ALA A 349 2.08 -28.34 28.34
C ALA A 349 1.91 -28.47 26.80
N LEU A 350 2.58 -27.62 26.02
CA LEU A 350 2.55 -27.69 24.56
C LEU A 350 3.16 -28.99 24.04
N ASN A 351 4.18 -29.56 24.71
CA ASN A 351 4.76 -30.84 24.31
C ASN A 351 3.78 -32.02 24.38
N GLU A 352 2.71 -31.95 25.17
CA GLU A 352 1.68 -33.00 25.16
C GLU A 352 1.00 -33.10 23.78
N LYS A 353 0.90 -31.97 23.07
CA LYS A 353 0.34 -31.87 21.72
C LYS A 353 1.41 -31.90 20.63
N CYS A 354 2.61 -31.41 20.92
CA CYS A 354 3.77 -31.32 20.03
C CYS A 354 4.95 -32.11 20.62
N PRO A 355 4.94 -33.45 20.62
CA PRO A 355 5.91 -34.27 21.35
C PRO A 355 7.36 -34.11 20.86
N LYS A 356 7.55 -33.69 19.60
CA LYS A 356 8.87 -33.51 18.97
C LYS A 356 9.46 -32.12 19.16
N LEU A 357 8.68 -31.16 19.68
CA LEU A 357 9.11 -29.78 19.85
C LEU A 357 10.28 -29.72 20.83
N ASN A 358 11.41 -29.21 20.35
CA ASN A 358 12.68 -29.17 21.07
C ASN A 358 13.35 -27.78 21.08
N SER A 359 12.89 -26.86 20.23
CA SER A 359 13.38 -25.48 20.17
C SER A 359 12.23 -24.48 19.95
N PHE A 360 12.24 -23.40 20.72
CA PHE A 360 11.38 -22.24 20.52
C PHE A 360 12.20 -20.97 20.71
N LYS A 361 12.13 -20.07 19.73
CA LYS A 361 12.75 -18.76 19.77
C LYS A 361 11.72 -17.70 19.42
N ALA A 362 11.69 -16.62 20.18
CA ALA A 362 11.00 -15.39 19.81
C ALA A 362 11.93 -14.19 19.94
N ASN A 363 11.88 -13.29 18.98
CA ASN A 363 12.60 -12.02 18.98
C ASN A 363 11.68 -10.93 18.46
N VAL A 364 11.95 -9.67 18.79
CA VAL A 364 11.19 -8.54 18.26
C VAL A 364 11.95 -8.01 17.05
N LEU A 365 11.33 -8.03 15.86
CA LEU A 365 11.90 -7.50 14.61
C LEU A 365 13.36 -7.90 14.33
N ARG A 366 13.83 -9.07 14.79
CA ARG A 366 15.24 -9.53 14.72
C ARG A 366 16.28 -8.53 15.22
N THR A 367 15.93 -7.69 16.19
CA THR A 367 16.87 -6.78 16.86
C THR A 367 17.36 -7.37 18.19
N ASN A 368 18.65 -7.14 18.49
CA ASN A 368 19.24 -7.55 19.75
C ASN A 368 18.90 -6.59 20.90
N SER A 369 18.31 -5.43 20.61
CA SER A 369 18.03 -4.36 21.59
C SER A 369 16.76 -4.60 22.40
N PHE A 370 15.76 -5.30 21.86
CA PHE A 370 14.45 -5.50 22.51
C PHE A 370 14.33 -6.79 23.30
N GLY A 371 15.41 -7.58 23.39
CA GLY A 371 15.41 -8.85 24.11
C GLY A 371 14.88 -10.01 23.29
N THR A 372 15.06 -11.21 23.82
CA THR A 372 14.71 -12.47 23.17
C THR A 372 14.08 -13.44 24.16
N VAL A 373 13.30 -14.38 23.65
CA VAL A 373 12.79 -15.52 24.40
C VAL A 373 13.32 -16.77 23.73
N GLU A 374 14.14 -17.55 24.43
CA GLU A 374 14.76 -18.74 23.86
C GLU A 374 14.58 -19.92 24.82
N PHE A 375 14.04 -21.02 24.29
CA PHE A 375 13.89 -22.28 24.99
C PHE A 375 14.45 -23.42 24.15
N GLU A 376 15.31 -24.22 24.76
CA GLU A 376 15.84 -25.46 24.21
C GLU A 376 15.56 -26.61 25.15
N ARG A 377 15.15 -27.75 24.60
CA ARG A 377 14.89 -28.95 25.38
C ARG A 377 16.15 -29.79 25.52
N LYS A 378 16.69 -29.86 26.73
CA LYS A 378 17.88 -30.67 27.10
C LYS A 378 17.50 -31.68 28.17
N ASP A 379 17.86 -32.94 27.98
CA ASP A 379 17.55 -34.06 28.90
C ASP A 379 16.07 -34.14 29.30
N GLY A 380 15.17 -33.85 28.36
CA GLY A 380 13.72 -33.90 28.55
C GLY A 380 13.11 -32.68 29.25
N LYS A 381 13.91 -31.70 29.68
CA LYS A 381 13.47 -30.45 30.33
C LYS A 381 13.72 -29.23 29.44
N TRP A 382 12.85 -28.23 29.53
CA TRP A 382 13.06 -26.93 28.89
C TRP A 382 14.08 -26.11 29.68
N THR A 383 15.10 -25.63 28.97
CA THR A 383 16.16 -24.75 29.47
C THR A 383 16.17 -23.48 28.64
N GLY A 384 16.44 -22.32 29.27
CA GLY A 384 16.34 -21.02 28.64
C GLY A 384 15.38 -20.10 29.38
N GLY A 385 14.88 -19.06 28.70
CA GLY A 385 14.01 -18.06 29.28
C GLY A 385 13.99 -16.75 28.50
N VAL A 386 13.48 -15.71 29.16
CA VAL A 386 13.48 -14.35 28.63
C VAL A 386 14.83 -13.71 28.92
N THR A 387 15.51 -13.28 27.86
CA THR A 387 16.65 -12.37 27.95
C THR A 387 16.14 -10.97 27.67
N GLU A 388 16.04 -10.15 28.72
CA GLU A 388 15.64 -8.74 28.56
C GLU A 388 16.66 -7.98 27.70
N GLY A 389 16.16 -7.07 26.87
CA GLY A 389 17.00 -6.25 26.01
C GLY A 389 17.96 -5.38 26.81
N LYS A 390 19.15 -5.11 26.26
CA LYS A 390 20.04 -4.08 26.81
C LYS A 390 19.42 -2.72 26.52
N LEU A 391 18.76 -2.13 27.52
CA LEU A 391 18.49 -0.69 27.53
C LEU A 391 19.78 0.05 27.14
N ILE A 392 19.69 1.01 26.24
CA ILE A 392 20.77 1.97 25.98
C ILE A 392 20.96 2.77 27.27
N LEU A 393 21.80 2.24 28.16
CA LEU A 393 22.04 2.68 29.53
C LEU A 393 23.09 3.80 29.58
N TRP A 394 23.19 4.62 28.53
CA TRP A 394 24.08 5.79 28.52
C TRP A 394 23.48 7.01 29.23
N TYR A 395 22.16 7.10 29.37
CA TYR A 395 21.50 8.30 29.91
C TYR A 395 21.31 8.29 31.43
N LEU A 396 21.19 7.13 32.08
CA LEU A 396 20.94 7.07 33.52
C LEU A 396 22.17 7.45 34.37
N THR A 397 23.38 7.21 33.87
CA THR A 397 24.62 7.51 34.62
C THR A 397 24.95 9.01 34.61
N LEU A 398 24.52 9.77 33.59
CA LEU A 398 24.71 11.23 33.53
C LEU A 398 23.73 11.98 34.45
N LEU A 399 22.52 11.42 34.65
CA LEU A 399 21.44 12.01 35.44
C LEU A 399 21.69 11.99 36.96
N LEU A 400 22.55 11.10 37.45
CA LEU A 400 22.91 11.06 38.87
C LEU A 400 24.01 12.06 39.27
N THR A 401 24.70 12.68 38.30
CA THR A 401 25.80 13.61 38.56
C THR A 401 25.52 15.08 38.23
N ALA A 402 24.47 15.39 37.46
CA ALA A 402 24.14 16.77 37.09
C ALA A 402 22.69 17.10 37.47
N GLY A 403 22.51 17.73 38.64
CA GLY A 403 21.22 18.25 39.08
C GLY A 403 20.71 19.38 38.17
N VAL A 404 20.02 19.01 37.09
CA VAL A 404 19.42 19.94 36.12
C VAL A 404 17.93 19.66 35.99
N THR A 405 17.18 20.76 36.01
CA THR A 405 15.72 20.88 36.07
C THR A 405 14.99 20.27 34.86
N ILE A 406 13.77 19.80 35.12
CA ILE A 406 12.84 18.97 34.34
C ILE A 406 12.47 19.46 32.90
N THR A 407 13.01 20.58 32.42
CA THR A 407 12.63 21.17 31.12
C THR A 407 13.39 20.58 29.92
N MET A 408 14.54 19.94 30.14
CA MET A 408 15.36 19.33 29.07
C MET A 408 14.99 17.87 28.74
N MET A 409 14.03 17.29 29.47
CA MET A 409 13.59 15.90 29.27
C MET A 409 12.80 15.69 27.98
N PHE A 410 12.22 16.75 27.40
CA PHE A 410 11.40 16.67 26.18
C PHE A 410 12.23 16.80 24.89
N SER A 411 13.29 17.61 24.87
CA SER A 411 14.03 17.91 23.62
C SER A 411 15.05 16.83 23.23
N VAL A 412 15.55 16.04 24.19
CA VAL A 412 16.53 14.98 23.91
C VAL A 412 15.86 13.64 23.62
N VAL A 413 14.64 13.42 24.16
CA VAL A 413 13.80 12.28 23.77
C VAL A 413 13.40 12.38 22.30
N LEU A 414 13.16 13.59 21.77
CA LEU A 414 12.95 13.79 20.31
C LEU A 414 14.17 13.43 19.45
N GLY A 415 15.40 13.62 19.95
CA GLY A 415 16.62 13.31 19.20
C GLY A 415 16.93 11.81 19.05
N ILE A 416 16.44 10.97 19.97
CA ILE A 416 16.52 9.49 19.87
C ILE A 416 15.25 8.91 19.23
N LEU A 417 14.16 9.68 19.19
CA LEU A 417 12.94 9.36 18.46
C LEU A 417 13.03 9.66 16.96
N ALA A 418 13.99 10.47 16.50
CA ALA A 418 14.12 10.84 15.08
C ALA A 418 14.20 9.62 14.13
N PRO A 419 14.98 8.54 14.40
CA PRO A 419 15.00 7.39 13.50
C PRO A 419 13.88 6.36 13.77
N LEU A 420 13.00 6.58 14.76
CA LEU A 420 11.89 5.66 15.09
C LEU A 420 10.50 6.27 14.86
N HIS A 421 10.40 7.59 14.73
CA HIS A 421 9.20 8.28 14.24
C HIS A 421 9.21 8.48 12.72
N ASP A 422 10.37 8.42 12.07
CA ASP A 422 10.50 8.60 10.61
C ASP A 422 10.41 7.29 9.81
N VAL A 423 10.07 6.16 10.44
CA VAL A 423 9.82 4.87 9.77
C VAL A 423 8.32 4.50 9.79
N TYR A 424 7.45 5.51 9.84
CA TYR A 424 6.23 5.41 9.04
C TYR A 424 6.69 5.48 7.60
N VAL A 425 6.17 4.62 6.72
CA VAL A 425 6.34 4.73 5.27
C VAL A 425 6.05 6.18 4.86
N GLN A 426 7.09 7.00 4.72
CA GLN A 426 7.04 8.17 3.86
C GLN A 426 7.15 7.60 2.45
N ALA A 427 6.05 7.02 1.95
CA ALA A 427 5.75 7.31 0.56
C ALA A 427 5.82 8.83 0.44
N ALA A 428 6.42 9.32 -0.64
CA ALA A 428 6.79 10.72 -0.88
C ALA A 428 5.63 11.73 -0.71
N ARG A 429 5.18 11.90 0.54
CA ARG A 429 4.18 12.87 0.94
C ARG A 429 4.86 14.20 0.82
N GLN A 430 4.20 15.10 0.09
CA GLN A 430 4.74 16.42 -0.05
C GLN A 430 4.69 17.11 1.32
N PRO A 431 5.75 17.84 1.71
CA PRO A 431 5.77 18.65 2.91
C PRO A 431 4.97 19.93 2.66
N TYR A 432 3.68 19.77 2.35
CA TYR A 432 2.79 20.90 2.11
C TYR A 432 2.54 21.68 3.39
N ASP A 433 2.34 22.98 3.24
CA ASP A 433 1.82 23.85 4.26
C ASP A 433 0.34 24.13 3.97
N VAL A 434 -0.53 23.77 4.89
CA VAL A 434 -1.99 23.97 4.75
C VAL A 434 -2.33 25.45 4.55
N HIS A 435 -1.58 26.39 5.11
CA HIS A 435 -1.81 27.81 4.88
C HIS A 435 -1.54 28.21 3.43
N LYS A 436 -0.52 27.62 2.80
CA LYS A 436 -0.22 27.86 1.39
C LYS A 436 -1.24 27.21 0.46
N ILE A 437 -1.78 26.05 0.84
CA ILE A 437 -2.90 25.44 0.12
C ILE A 437 -4.13 26.36 0.19
N ILE A 438 -4.51 26.82 1.39
CA ILE A 438 -5.63 27.76 1.56
C ILE A 438 -5.38 29.09 0.82
N ASP A 439 -4.14 29.59 0.79
CA ASP A 439 -3.80 30.79 0.02
C ASP A 439 -3.94 30.58 -1.48
N ALA A 440 -3.55 29.40 -2.00
CA ALA A 440 -3.75 29.04 -3.40
C ALA A 440 -5.23 28.89 -3.77
N PHE A 441 -6.11 28.54 -2.81
CA PHE A 441 -7.56 28.64 -3.03
C PHE A 441 -8.02 30.09 -3.18
N ARG A 442 -7.37 31.06 -2.52
CA ARG A 442 -7.72 32.49 -2.59
C ARG A 442 -7.17 33.17 -3.83
N ASN A 443 -5.96 32.81 -4.20
CA ASN A 443 -5.15 33.53 -5.17
C ASN A 443 -4.88 32.64 -6.39
N PRO A 444 -5.32 33.06 -7.59
CA PRO A 444 -5.04 32.29 -8.79
C PRO A 444 -3.54 32.28 -9.10
N HIS A 445 -3.07 31.14 -9.62
CA HIS A 445 -1.71 30.94 -10.08
C HIS A 445 -1.73 30.38 -11.50
N ASP A 446 -1.07 31.05 -12.44
CA ASP A 446 -1.08 30.66 -13.86
C ASP A 446 -0.46 29.27 -14.11
N ASP A 447 0.44 28.83 -13.22
CA ASP A 447 1.20 27.57 -13.30
C ASP A 447 0.75 26.51 -12.28
N LEU A 448 -0.37 26.71 -11.58
CA LEU A 448 -0.88 25.77 -10.58
C LEU A 448 -2.41 25.67 -10.65
N LYS A 449 -2.87 24.42 -10.80
CA LYS A 449 -4.24 24.02 -10.51
C LYS A 449 -4.25 23.11 -9.27
N LEU A 450 -5.16 23.40 -8.34
CA LEU A 450 -5.32 22.57 -7.15
C LEU A 450 -6.19 21.35 -7.46
N LEU A 451 -5.90 20.24 -6.79
CA LEU A 451 -6.63 19.00 -6.94
C LEU A 451 -7.17 18.53 -5.61
N CYS A 452 -8.48 18.29 -5.57
CA CYS A 452 -9.18 17.67 -4.46
C CYS A 452 -9.59 16.24 -4.84
N ALA A 453 -9.07 15.25 -4.13
CA ALA A 453 -9.47 13.86 -4.33
C ALA A 453 -10.90 13.66 -3.81
N HIS A 454 -11.84 13.32 -4.69
CA HIS A 454 -13.26 13.15 -4.38
C HIS A 454 -13.47 11.94 -3.45
N ARG A 455 -13.78 12.19 -2.18
CA ARG A 455 -13.90 11.18 -1.11
C ARG A 455 -12.62 10.40 -0.85
N GLY A 456 -11.47 11.03 -1.10
CA GLY A 456 -10.15 10.40 -1.15
C GLY A 456 -9.85 9.77 -2.51
N LEU A 457 -8.71 9.10 -2.66
CA LEU A 457 -8.42 8.29 -3.85
C LEU A 457 -9.13 6.93 -3.75
N ARG A 458 -10.45 6.96 -3.87
CA ARG A 458 -11.30 5.76 -3.98
C ARG A 458 -11.13 5.10 -5.35
N TRP A 459 -11.48 3.81 -5.45
CA TRP A 459 -11.28 2.90 -6.60
C TRP A 459 -10.10 1.92 -6.47
N ASN A 460 -10.18 0.87 -7.28
CA ASN A 460 -9.31 -0.31 -7.27
C ASN A 460 -9.41 -1.07 -5.95
N GLY A 461 -10.64 -1.26 -5.44
CA GLY A 461 -10.90 -1.97 -4.20
C GLY A 461 -10.67 -1.16 -2.92
N THR A 462 -10.52 0.16 -3.03
CA THR A 462 -10.49 1.08 -1.88
C THR A 462 -11.80 1.84 -1.76
N SER A 463 -12.37 1.77 -0.56
CA SER A 463 -13.66 2.37 -0.22
C SER A 463 -13.60 3.90 -0.16
N GLU A 464 -14.70 4.54 -0.53
CA GLU A 464 -14.88 6.00 -0.38
C GLU A 464 -14.91 6.45 1.09
N ASN A 465 -14.46 7.68 1.37
CA ASN A 465 -14.46 8.28 2.70
C ASN A 465 -13.76 7.42 3.78
N SER A 466 -12.73 6.67 3.38
CA SER A 466 -11.94 5.78 4.24
C SER A 466 -10.58 6.36 4.60
N ARG A 467 -9.96 5.88 5.69
CA ARG A 467 -8.59 6.28 6.05
C ARG A 467 -7.60 5.86 4.96
N ASP A 468 -7.81 4.68 4.38
CA ASP A 468 -7.00 4.17 3.26
C ASP A 468 -7.05 5.10 2.04
N SER A 469 -8.25 5.53 1.61
CA SER A 469 -8.40 6.46 0.47
C SER A 469 -7.72 7.82 0.71
N TYR A 470 -7.69 8.26 1.96
CA TYR A 470 -7.07 9.51 2.39
C TYR A 470 -5.55 9.41 2.40
N PHE A 471 -5.05 8.36 3.02
CA PHE A 471 -3.64 8.01 3.02
C PHE A 471 -3.11 7.94 1.59
N ARG A 472 -3.80 7.20 0.70
CA ARG A 472 -3.49 7.10 -0.72
C ARG A 472 -3.44 8.45 -1.43
N ALA A 473 -4.38 9.36 -1.14
CA ALA A 473 -4.38 10.71 -1.72
C ALA A 473 -3.13 11.52 -1.31
N SER A 474 -2.76 11.48 -0.03
CA SER A 474 -1.57 12.16 0.46
C SER A 474 -0.28 11.56 -0.10
N GLU A 475 -0.19 10.24 -0.23
CA GLU A 475 0.95 9.56 -0.86
C GLU A 475 1.10 9.90 -2.35
N ALA A 476 -0.02 10.11 -3.05
CA ALA A 476 -0.03 10.56 -4.43
C ALA A 476 0.35 12.05 -4.61
N GLY A 477 0.67 12.75 -3.52
CA GLY A 477 1.02 14.17 -3.54
C GLY A 477 -0.18 15.08 -3.87
N ILE A 478 -1.39 14.62 -3.56
CA ILE A 478 -2.61 15.42 -3.67
C ILE A 478 -2.79 16.23 -2.38
N GLU A 479 -3.03 17.53 -2.55
CA GLU A 479 -3.03 18.53 -1.48
C GLU A 479 -4.38 18.69 -0.79
N CYS A 480 -5.46 18.27 -1.43
CA CYS A 480 -6.83 18.43 -0.95
C CYS A 480 -7.60 17.13 -1.08
N ILE A 481 -8.49 16.87 -0.12
CA ILE A 481 -9.43 15.76 -0.16
C ILE A 481 -10.81 16.31 0.08
N GLU A 482 -11.74 16.04 -0.82
CA GLU A 482 -13.15 16.33 -0.59
C GLU A 482 -13.81 15.16 0.14
N THR A 483 -14.75 15.43 1.04
CA THR A 483 -15.37 14.40 1.87
C THR A 483 -16.81 14.69 2.22
N ASP A 484 -17.55 13.62 2.51
CA ASP A 484 -18.97 13.71 2.80
C ASP A 484 -19.30 13.53 4.28
N ILE A 485 -20.17 14.38 4.82
CA ILE A 485 -20.55 14.34 6.24
C ILE A 485 -22.07 14.31 6.42
N HIS A 486 -22.52 13.35 7.23
CA HIS A 486 -23.88 13.27 7.75
C HIS A 486 -23.90 13.48 9.27
N LEU A 487 -25.09 13.71 9.84
CA LEU A 487 -25.31 13.67 11.29
C LEU A 487 -25.98 12.34 11.68
N SER A 488 -25.40 11.60 12.63
CA SER A 488 -26.01 10.40 13.20
C SER A 488 -27.09 10.75 14.25
N LEU A 489 -27.88 9.76 14.66
CA LEU A 489 -28.94 9.93 15.66
C LEU A 489 -28.43 10.43 17.02
N ASP A 490 -27.24 9.97 17.42
CA ASP A 490 -26.53 10.36 18.66
C ASP A 490 -25.61 11.58 18.48
N GLY A 491 -25.75 12.31 17.36
CA GLY A 491 -25.08 13.59 17.13
C GLY A 491 -23.61 13.51 16.73
N GLN A 492 -23.14 12.34 16.28
CA GLN A 492 -21.80 12.16 15.72
C GLN A 492 -21.80 12.42 14.21
N LEU A 493 -20.60 12.48 13.63
CA LEU A 493 -20.37 12.95 12.26
C LEU A 493 -19.76 11.84 11.38
N PRO A 494 -20.51 10.77 11.06
CA PRO A 494 -20.03 9.73 10.16
C PRO A 494 -19.69 10.28 8.78
N MET A 495 -18.59 9.79 8.22
CA MET A 495 -18.11 10.18 6.90
C MET A 495 -18.72 9.25 5.84
N ILE A 496 -19.89 9.62 5.34
CA ILE A 496 -20.69 8.84 4.39
C ILE A 496 -21.31 9.79 3.38
N HIS A 497 -21.27 9.41 2.10
CA HIS A 497 -21.91 10.17 1.02
C HIS A 497 -23.43 10.04 1.00
N ASP A 498 -23.91 8.80 1.10
CA ASP A 498 -25.30 8.47 0.88
C ASP A 498 -26.15 8.78 2.11
N ARG A 499 -27.40 9.18 1.86
CA ARG A 499 -28.39 9.33 2.93
C ARG A 499 -28.64 8.03 3.70
N GLY A 500 -28.40 6.87 3.08
CA GLY A 500 -28.59 5.56 3.68
C GLY A 500 -27.30 4.75 3.75
N LEU A 501 -27.20 3.87 4.74
CA LEU A 501 -26.00 3.09 5.06
C LEU A 501 -25.74 1.92 4.09
N GLY A 502 -26.74 1.45 3.36
CA GLY A 502 -26.71 0.15 2.69
C GLY A 502 -25.74 0.03 1.50
N ARG A 503 -25.53 1.10 0.72
CA ARG A 503 -24.68 1.01 -0.49
C ARG A 503 -23.20 0.87 -0.13
N THR A 504 -22.75 1.65 0.84
CA THR A 504 -21.33 1.80 1.17
C THR A 504 -20.92 1.03 2.41
N THR A 505 -21.82 0.28 3.06
CA THR A 505 -21.49 -0.48 4.28
C THR A 505 -22.11 -1.89 4.29
N ASP A 506 -21.69 -2.70 5.25
CA ASP A 506 -22.22 -4.03 5.55
C ASP A 506 -23.40 -4.04 6.55
N ILE A 507 -24.11 -2.92 6.72
CA ILE A 507 -25.23 -2.80 7.70
C ILE A 507 -26.29 -3.89 7.59
N GLY A 508 -26.60 -4.36 6.37
CA GLY A 508 -27.55 -5.44 6.16
C GLY A 508 -27.05 -6.72 6.84
N GLU A 509 -25.85 -7.14 6.49
CA GLU A 509 -25.20 -8.33 7.02
C GLU A 509 -24.98 -8.27 8.53
N MET A 510 -24.46 -7.14 9.03
CA MET A 510 -24.19 -6.95 10.47
C MET A 510 -25.48 -7.08 11.29
N THR A 511 -26.61 -6.62 10.75
CA THR A 511 -27.92 -6.72 11.42
C THR A 511 -28.72 -7.97 11.08
N GLY A 512 -28.14 -8.91 10.32
CA GLY A 512 -28.81 -10.14 9.87
C GLY A 512 -29.94 -9.91 8.86
N GLN A 513 -29.98 -8.73 8.24
CA GLN A 513 -30.90 -8.38 7.16
C GLN A 513 -30.26 -8.62 5.79
N ALA A 514 -31.06 -8.56 4.72
CA ALA A 514 -30.54 -8.65 3.37
C ALA A 514 -29.65 -7.42 3.04
N ALA A 515 -28.48 -7.67 2.46
CA ALA A 515 -27.60 -6.61 1.95
C ALA A 515 -28.36 -5.70 0.97
N TYR A 516 -28.14 -4.39 1.06
CA TYR A 516 -28.78 -3.46 0.15
C TYR A 516 -28.13 -3.53 -1.23
N ASN A 517 -28.96 -3.73 -2.25
CA ASN A 517 -28.53 -3.65 -3.64
C ASN A 517 -28.90 -2.27 -4.22
N PRO A 518 -27.92 -1.44 -4.58
CA PRO A 518 -28.16 -0.08 -5.06
C PRO A 518 -28.82 -0.01 -6.46
N TYR A 519 -28.73 -1.09 -7.26
CA TYR A 519 -29.35 -1.18 -8.59
C TYR A 519 -30.85 -1.53 -8.52
N THR A 520 -31.26 -2.37 -7.58
CA THR A 520 -32.67 -2.79 -7.42
C THR A 520 -33.42 -2.05 -6.32
N ALA A 521 -32.70 -1.31 -5.48
CA ALA A 521 -33.17 -0.74 -4.22
C ALA A 521 -33.80 -1.75 -3.26
N GLN A 522 -33.46 -3.04 -3.38
CA GLN A 522 -33.87 -4.08 -2.43
C GLN A 522 -32.83 -4.24 -1.32
N GLY A 523 -33.24 -4.79 -0.18
CA GLY A 523 -32.39 -4.99 0.99
C GLY A 523 -32.43 -3.84 2.00
N TYR A 524 -31.62 -3.94 3.05
CA TYR A 524 -31.68 -3.07 4.22
C TYR A 524 -30.80 -1.83 4.06
N ASN A 525 -31.44 -0.67 3.92
CA ASN A 525 -30.77 0.62 3.75
C ASN A 525 -31.36 1.69 4.66
N PRO A 526 -31.10 1.62 5.97
CA PRO A 526 -31.57 2.63 6.90
C PRO A 526 -30.87 3.97 6.67
N LYS A 527 -31.53 5.06 7.07
CA LYS A 527 -30.95 6.41 6.98
C LYS A 527 -29.84 6.58 8.02
N VAL A 528 -28.77 7.27 7.68
CA VAL A 528 -27.68 7.60 8.61
C VAL A 528 -28.22 8.30 9.87
N ALA A 529 -29.08 9.32 9.69
CA ALA A 529 -29.72 10.06 10.78
C ALA A 529 -30.70 9.24 11.66
N SER A 530 -30.99 7.99 11.31
CA SER A 530 -31.82 7.08 12.14
C SER A 530 -31.00 6.07 12.93
N PHE A 531 -29.68 6.12 12.85
CA PHE A 531 -28.76 5.18 13.49
C PHE A 531 -27.80 5.92 14.42
N ASN A 532 -27.52 5.33 15.58
CA ASN A 532 -26.44 5.80 16.44
C ASN A 532 -25.10 5.47 15.77
N PHE A 533 -24.15 6.39 15.85
CA PHE A 533 -22.78 6.12 15.47
C PHE A 533 -22.11 5.21 16.48
N THR A 534 -22.32 5.48 17.76
CA THR A 534 -21.65 4.78 18.86
C THR A 534 -22.45 3.60 19.41
N GLY A 535 -21.73 2.70 20.10
CA GLY A 535 -22.32 1.61 20.86
C GLY A 535 -22.48 0.33 20.05
N LEU A 536 -22.98 -0.73 20.69
CA LEU A 536 -23.08 -2.07 20.07
C LEU A 536 -23.97 -2.02 18.81
N GLY A 537 -23.37 -2.34 17.66
CA GLY A 537 -24.05 -2.26 16.36
C GLY A 537 -24.24 -0.83 15.82
N GLY A 538 -23.50 0.15 16.38
CA GLY A 538 -23.44 1.52 15.85
C GLY A 538 -22.71 1.60 14.51
N VAL A 539 -22.86 2.74 13.83
CA VAL A 539 -22.23 2.97 12.50
C VAL A 539 -20.71 2.79 12.54
N GLU A 540 -20.05 3.10 13.66
CA GLU A 540 -18.58 2.94 13.82
C GLU A 540 -18.07 1.49 13.71
N GLN A 541 -18.96 0.51 13.84
CA GLN A 541 -18.64 -0.92 13.76
C GLN A 541 -18.92 -1.51 12.38
N LEU A 542 -19.49 -0.71 11.47
CA LEU A 542 -19.76 -1.14 10.10
C LEU A 542 -18.50 -1.08 9.26
N HIS A 543 -18.34 -2.07 8.41
CA HIS A 543 -17.28 -2.10 7.41
C HIS A 543 -17.74 -1.44 6.12
N LEU A 544 -16.83 -0.67 5.51
CA LEU A 544 -17.06 0.00 4.24
C LEU A 544 -17.00 -0.98 3.07
N ARG A 545 -17.71 -0.64 2.00
CA ARG A 545 -17.63 -1.32 0.70
C ARG A 545 -16.84 -0.52 -0.32
N ASP A 546 -16.15 -1.26 -1.18
CA ASP A 546 -15.53 -0.69 -2.37
C ASP A 546 -16.53 -0.47 -3.51
N GLU A 547 -16.06 0.04 -4.64
CA GLU A 547 -16.87 0.38 -5.80
C GLU A 547 -17.58 -0.82 -6.45
N GLN A 548 -17.09 -2.05 -6.23
CA GLN A 548 -17.73 -3.29 -6.68
C GLN A 548 -18.69 -3.88 -5.64
N GLY A 549 -18.84 -3.21 -4.49
CA GLY A 549 -19.70 -3.63 -3.39
C GLY A 549 -19.08 -4.67 -2.46
N ARG A 550 -17.77 -4.93 -2.55
CA ARG A 550 -17.10 -5.90 -1.67
C ARG A 550 -16.83 -5.24 -0.32
N VAL A 551 -17.16 -5.93 0.76
CA VAL A 551 -16.86 -5.48 2.12
C VAL A 551 -15.34 -5.49 2.34
N ARG A 552 -14.80 -4.38 2.83
CA ARG A 552 -13.38 -4.18 3.11
C ARG A 552 -13.13 -4.18 4.61
N ASP A 553 -11.93 -4.51 5.06
CA ASP A 553 -11.55 -4.44 6.47
C ASP A 553 -11.24 -2.98 6.88
N GLU A 554 -12.23 -2.11 6.75
CA GLU A 554 -12.13 -0.67 6.98
C GLU A 554 -13.44 -0.18 7.58
N TYR A 555 -13.39 0.46 8.75
CA TYR A 555 -14.58 0.95 9.45
C TYR A 555 -15.03 2.33 8.97
N VAL A 556 -16.30 2.67 9.17
CA VAL A 556 -16.80 4.04 8.94
C VAL A 556 -16.16 4.99 9.96
N PRO A 557 -15.34 5.98 9.53
CA PRO A 557 -14.78 6.96 10.43
C PRO A 557 -15.78 8.08 10.73
N SER A 558 -15.61 8.75 11.88
CA SER A 558 -16.17 10.08 12.12
C SER A 558 -15.19 11.17 11.67
N LEU A 559 -15.71 12.37 11.41
CA LEU A 559 -14.88 13.54 11.07
C LEU A 559 -13.73 13.79 12.09
N PRO A 560 -13.97 13.82 13.41
CA PRO A 560 -12.87 13.95 14.39
C PRO A 560 -11.83 12.83 14.29
N GLN A 561 -12.27 11.58 14.16
CA GLN A 561 -11.37 10.43 14.03
C GLN A 561 -10.49 10.51 12.77
N MET A 562 -11.02 11.10 11.69
CA MET A 562 -10.25 11.30 10.46
C MET A 562 -9.23 12.43 10.60
N VAL A 563 -9.60 13.54 11.26
CA VAL A 563 -8.67 14.62 11.57
C VAL A 563 -7.55 14.15 12.50
N GLU A 564 -7.87 13.34 13.50
CA GLU A 564 -6.89 12.66 14.36
C GLU A 564 -5.99 11.72 13.53
N SER A 565 -6.57 10.94 12.60
CA SER A 565 -5.78 10.09 11.69
C SER A 565 -4.82 10.89 10.81
N ILE A 566 -5.22 12.07 10.35
CA ILE A 566 -4.36 13.01 9.59
C ILE A 566 -3.22 13.53 10.49
N PHE A 567 -3.53 13.90 11.74
CA PHE A 567 -2.54 14.31 12.72
C PHE A 567 -1.52 13.20 12.99
N ASP A 568 -2.00 12.01 13.37
CA ASP A 568 -1.18 10.86 13.80
C ASP A 568 -0.27 10.38 12.67
N SER A 569 -0.81 10.33 11.45
CA SER A 569 -0.03 9.92 10.28
C SER A 569 0.88 11.02 9.77
N GLY A 570 0.71 12.29 10.17
CA GLY A 570 1.47 13.42 9.63
C GLY A 570 1.15 13.71 8.16
N MET A 571 -0.11 13.58 7.76
CA MET A 571 -0.56 13.98 6.42
C MET A 571 -0.64 15.51 6.33
N ASN A 572 -0.11 16.06 5.24
CA ASN A 572 -0.16 17.49 4.94
C ASN A 572 -1.20 17.75 3.84
N VAL A 573 -2.47 17.74 4.21
CA VAL A 573 -3.61 17.92 3.29
C VAL A 573 -4.61 18.91 3.89
N VAL A 574 -5.43 19.54 3.04
CA VAL A 574 -6.66 20.22 3.46
C VAL A 574 -7.88 19.33 3.20
N LEU A 575 -8.93 19.49 3.98
CA LEU A 575 -10.20 18.77 3.78
C LEU A 575 -11.27 19.73 3.29
N GLU A 576 -11.94 19.41 2.18
CA GLU A 576 -13.19 20.06 1.79
C GLU A 576 -14.38 19.28 2.37
N LEU A 577 -15.05 19.87 3.35
CA LEU A 577 -16.15 19.27 4.07
C LEU A 577 -17.46 19.49 3.30
N ASP A 578 -17.88 18.52 2.47
CA ASP A 578 -19.19 18.54 1.81
C ASP A 578 -20.26 17.94 2.74
N PHE A 579 -21.04 18.83 3.35
CA PHE A 579 -22.11 18.42 4.24
C PHE A 579 -23.31 17.93 3.42
N LYS A 580 -23.88 16.79 3.82
CA LYS A 580 -25.12 16.27 3.23
C LYS A 580 -26.37 16.71 3.99
N ASP A 581 -26.20 17.08 5.26
CA ASP A 581 -27.24 17.64 6.13
C ASP A 581 -26.80 19.01 6.66
N GLN A 582 -27.65 20.03 6.49
CA GLN A 582 -27.38 21.37 7.06
C GLN A 582 -27.19 21.32 8.60
N THR A 583 -27.84 20.37 9.27
CA THR A 583 -27.76 20.19 10.73
C THR A 583 -26.42 19.62 11.21
N ALA A 584 -25.58 19.08 10.32
CA ALA A 584 -24.27 18.54 10.68
C ALA A 584 -23.17 19.62 10.80
N ILE A 585 -23.40 20.81 10.24
CA ILE A 585 -22.40 21.89 10.11
C ILE A 585 -21.93 22.40 11.47
N GLU A 586 -22.88 22.77 12.34
CA GLU A 586 -22.55 23.28 13.67
C GLU A 586 -21.87 22.22 14.56
N PRO A 587 -22.39 20.97 14.67
CA PRO A 587 -21.68 19.92 15.37
C PRO A 587 -20.25 19.68 14.88
N ALA A 588 -20.00 19.78 13.57
CA ALA A 588 -18.65 19.66 13.02
C ALA A 588 -17.70 20.75 13.51
N TYR A 589 -18.13 22.00 13.53
CA TYR A 589 -17.34 23.09 14.11
C TYR A 589 -16.92 22.81 15.55
N TRP A 590 -17.87 22.38 16.39
CA TRP A 590 -17.59 22.10 17.80
C TRP A 590 -16.68 20.89 17.98
N ALA A 591 -16.86 19.85 17.17
CA ALA A 591 -16.05 18.64 17.23
C ALA A 591 -14.60 18.89 16.79
N LEU A 592 -14.38 19.82 15.86
CA LEU A 592 -13.06 20.19 15.35
C LEU A 592 -12.35 21.28 16.18
N LYS A 593 -13.07 22.02 17.03
CA LYS A 593 -12.58 23.25 17.69
C LYS A 593 -11.26 23.09 18.46
N HIS A 594 -10.98 21.91 18.97
CA HIS A 594 -9.79 21.62 19.79
C HIS A 594 -8.78 20.71 19.10
N LEU A 595 -9.02 20.35 17.83
CA LEU A 595 -8.12 19.54 17.04
C LEU A 595 -7.19 20.43 16.22
N THR A 596 -6.01 19.90 15.92
CA THR A 596 -5.02 20.56 15.06
C THR A 596 -4.47 19.55 14.05
N ASN A 597 -3.81 20.03 12.99
CA ASN A 597 -2.86 19.18 12.26
C ASN A 597 -1.55 19.06 13.06
N ARG A 598 -0.58 18.29 12.54
CA ARG A 598 0.70 18.04 13.21
C ARG A 598 1.58 19.30 13.34
N ALA A 599 1.39 20.28 12.48
CA ALA A 599 2.04 21.60 12.56
C ALA A 599 1.41 22.52 13.62
N GLY A 600 0.34 22.08 14.29
CA GLY A 600 -0.36 22.86 15.32
C GLY A 600 -1.39 23.85 14.77
N VAL A 601 -1.71 23.79 13.47
CA VAL A 601 -2.75 24.62 12.84
C VAL A 601 -4.13 24.11 13.26
N PRO A 602 -5.03 24.95 13.79
CA PRO A 602 -6.38 24.54 14.20
C PRO A 602 -7.15 23.89 13.04
N ALA A 603 -7.85 22.78 13.32
CA ALA A 603 -8.60 22.02 12.31
C ALA A 603 -9.60 22.89 11.55
N ASN A 604 -10.30 23.80 12.24
CA ASN A 604 -11.26 24.72 11.62
C ASN A 604 -10.65 25.76 10.66
N GLU A 605 -9.32 25.85 10.54
CA GLU A 605 -8.64 26.75 9.59
C GLU A 605 -8.19 26.03 8.31
N TRP A 606 -8.04 24.69 8.33
CA TRP A 606 -7.63 23.90 7.17
C TRP A 606 -8.68 22.85 6.74
N CYS A 607 -9.73 22.66 7.51
CA CYS A 607 -10.97 22.04 7.07
C CYS A 607 -11.87 23.13 6.47
N ILE A 608 -12.00 23.11 5.14
CA ILE A 608 -12.77 24.05 4.35
C ILE A 608 -14.26 23.69 4.48
N TYR A 609 -15.05 24.66 4.95
CA TYR A 609 -16.51 24.56 5.00
C TYR A 609 -17.08 24.79 3.60
N LYS A 610 -17.30 23.71 2.86
CA LYS A 610 -17.93 23.70 1.55
C LYS A 610 -19.44 23.55 1.73
N LEU A 611 -20.19 24.65 1.61
CA LEU A 611 -21.62 24.66 1.93
C LEU A 611 -22.48 24.99 0.72
N GLN A 612 -23.61 24.28 0.58
CA GLN A 612 -24.61 24.60 -0.44
C GLN A 612 -25.16 26.02 -0.20
N SER A 613 -24.93 26.92 -1.15
CA SER A 613 -25.31 28.35 -1.06
C SER A 613 -26.81 28.56 -0.77
N VAL A 614 -27.66 27.61 -1.16
CA VAL A 614 -29.10 27.66 -0.87
C VAL A 614 -29.42 27.63 0.64
N TRP A 615 -28.54 27.09 1.47
CA TRP A 615 -28.71 27.06 2.93
C TRP A 615 -28.47 28.42 3.60
N TYR A 616 -27.49 29.16 3.10
CA TYR A 616 -27.10 30.48 3.62
C TYR A 616 -26.83 31.41 2.44
N GLN A 617 -27.87 32.12 2.00
CA GLN A 617 -27.84 32.88 0.74
C GLN A 617 -27.04 34.18 0.84
N THR A 618 -26.81 34.70 2.05
CA THR A 618 -26.03 35.92 2.26
C THR A 618 -25.10 35.78 3.47
N PRO A 619 -23.99 36.55 3.52
CA PRO A 619 -23.10 36.61 4.68
C PRO A 619 -23.84 36.91 5.97
N GLU A 620 -24.83 37.82 5.96
CA GLU A 620 -25.53 38.21 7.18
C GLU A 620 -26.28 37.02 7.81
N ILE A 621 -26.83 36.12 6.99
CA ILE A 621 -27.49 34.90 7.48
C ILE A 621 -26.46 33.93 8.05
N PHE A 622 -25.35 33.74 7.34
CA PHE A 622 -24.27 32.83 7.74
C PHE A 622 -23.59 33.30 9.04
N GLU A 623 -23.25 34.58 9.11
CA GLU A 623 -22.59 35.19 10.25
C GLU A 623 -23.49 35.20 11.48
N ALA A 624 -24.82 35.29 11.34
CA ALA A 624 -25.74 35.22 12.48
C ALA A 624 -25.73 33.87 13.21
N LEU A 625 -25.12 32.81 12.65
CA LEU A 625 -25.08 31.49 13.26
C LEU A 625 -24.21 31.49 14.54
N PRO A 626 -24.66 30.84 15.63
CA PRO A 626 -23.92 30.84 16.90
C PRO A 626 -22.48 30.34 16.80
N TRP A 627 -22.25 29.29 16.01
CA TRP A 627 -20.92 28.70 15.81
C TRP A 627 -19.98 29.61 14.99
N VAL A 628 -20.52 30.36 14.03
CA VAL A 628 -19.74 31.35 13.25
C VAL A 628 -19.36 32.53 14.14
N GLN A 629 -20.30 33.05 14.93
CA GLN A 629 -20.02 34.07 15.93
C GLN A 629 -18.97 33.61 16.96
N ASP A 630 -18.99 32.34 17.33
CA ASP A 630 -17.98 31.77 18.21
C ASP A 630 -16.61 31.63 17.53
N ALA A 631 -16.56 31.21 16.27
CA ALA A 631 -15.33 31.15 15.48
C ALA A 631 -14.65 32.52 15.41
N PHE A 632 -15.40 33.58 15.06
CA PHE A 632 -14.88 34.94 14.98
C PHE A 632 -14.39 35.46 16.34
N ARG A 633 -15.15 35.24 17.41
CA ARG A 633 -14.74 35.64 18.77
C ARG A 633 -13.50 34.87 19.25
N SER A 634 -13.34 33.63 18.81
CA SER A 634 -12.19 32.77 19.14
C SER A 634 -10.97 33.05 18.26
N GLY A 635 -11.08 33.95 17.27
CA GLY A 635 -9.99 34.28 16.34
C GLY A 635 -9.70 33.19 15.29
N ILE A 636 -10.61 32.23 15.11
CA ILE A 636 -10.46 31.16 14.10
C ILE A 636 -10.62 31.76 12.71
N GLN A 637 -9.65 31.53 11.84
CA GLN A 637 -9.71 31.93 10.45
C GLN A 637 -10.47 30.90 9.62
N LEU A 638 -11.81 31.02 9.57
CA LEU A 638 -12.62 30.09 8.79
C LEU A 638 -12.25 30.13 7.30
N ALA A 639 -12.17 28.94 6.72
CA ALA A 639 -12.04 28.71 5.29
C ALA A 639 -13.40 28.28 4.73
N PHE A 640 -14.02 29.09 3.87
CA PHE A 640 -15.39 28.90 3.39
C PHE A 640 -15.49 28.93 1.87
N ILE A 641 -16.22 27.97 1.30
CA ILE A 641 -16.55 27.90 -0.13
C ILE A 641 -18.07 27.74 -0.29
N PRO A 642 -18.81 28.75 -0.77
CA PRO A 642 -20.21 28.59 -1.16
C PRO A 642 -20.31 27.84 -2.50
N VAL A 643 -21.20 26.85 -2.56
CA VAL A 643 -21.45 26.03 -3.75
C VAL A 643 -22.67 26.57 -4.51
N TYR A 644 -22.45 27.03 -5.74
CA TYR A 644 -23.49 27.48 -6.67
C TYR A 644 -23.77 26.41 -7.71
N ASP A 645 -25.04 26.11 -7.95
CA ASP A 645 -25.47 25.05 -8.85
C ASP A 645 -26.69 25.49 -9.68
N PRO A 646 -26.75 25.14 -10.98
CA PRO A 646 -27.90 25.46 -11.83
C PRO A 646 -29.26 25.07 -11.25
N LYS A 647 -29.34 23.99 -10.44
CA LYS A 647 -30.60 23.57 -9.80
C LYS A 647 -31.19 24.60 -8.83
N TYR A 648 -30.44 25.64 -8.46
CA TYR A 648 -30.86 26.67 -7.52
C TYR A 648 -31.21 28.03 -8.18
N VAL A 649 -31.17 28.15 -9.51
CA VAL A 649 -31.45 29.43 -10.20
C VAL A 649 -32.86 29.97 -9.91
N ASP A 650 -33.84 29.09 -9.71
CA ASP A 650 -35.21 29.46 -9.35
C ASP A 650 -35.41 29.68 -7.83
N LYS A 651 -34.37 29.51 -7.02
CA LYS A 651 -34.45 29.60 -5.56
C LYS A 651 -33.99 30.95 -5.02
N PHE A 652 -32.95 31.54 -5.62
CA PHE A 652 -32.42 32.85 -5.24
C PHE A 652 -31.44 33.38 -6.32
N ASP A 653 -31.10 34.67 -6.22
CA ASP A 653 -30.10 35.30 -7.07
C ASP A 653 -28.69 34.86 -6.65
N GLN A 654 -28.14 33.87 -7.37
CA GLN A 654 -26.85 33.27 -7.09
C GLN A 654 -25.68 34.25 -7.32
N LEU A 655 -25.76 35.11 -8.34
CA LEU A 655 -24.72 36.12 -8.61
C LEU A 655 -24.69 37.20 -7.53
N ALA A 656 -25.87 37.67 -7.08
CA ALA A 656 -25.94 38.63 -5.98
C ALA A 656 -25.35 38.03 -4.69
N SER A 657 -25.66 36.77 -4.40
CA SER A 657 -25.06 36.04 -3.28
C SER A 657 -23.54 35.94 -3.39
N ALA A 658 -23.02 35.52 -4.55
CA ALA A 658 -21.58 35.38 -4.79
C ALA A 658 -20.84 36.72 -4.59
N LYS A 659 -21.43 37.83 -5.07
CA LYS A 659 -20.90 39.18 -4.86
C LYS A 659 -20.85 39.56 -3.39
N LEU A 660 -21.88 39.24 -2.60
CA LEU A 660 -21.89 39.52 -1.16
C LEU A 660 -20.84 38.69 -0.41
N PHE A 661 -20.81 37.38 -0.63
CA PHE A 661 -19.81 36.49 0.02
C PHE A 661 -18.37 36.82 -0.37
N SER A 662 -18.13 37.29 -1.60
CA SER A 662 -16.79 37.70 -2.02
C SER A 662 -16.21 38.85 -1.18
N GLN A 663 -17.03 39.65 -0.50
CA GLN A 663 -16.55 40.77 0.33
C GLN A 663 -16.04 40.32 1.71
N THR A 664 -16.24 39.06 2.08
CA THR A 664 -15.88 38.56 3.41
C THR A 664 -14.43 38.07 3.43
N ASN A 665 -13.79 38.09 4.59
CA ASN A 665 -12.41 37.61 4.74
C ASN A 665 -12.30 36.07 4.82
N TYR A 666 -13.40 35.36 5.13
CA TYR A 666 -13.44 33.91 5.27
C TYR A 666 -13.83 33.17 3.98
N THR A 667 -14.46 33.84 3.01
CA THR A 667 -14.70 33.24 1.68
C THR A 667 -13.37 33.13 0.95
N ILE A 668 -12.95 31.90 0.64
CA ILE A 668 -11.65 31.65 0.02
C ILE A 668 -11.77 31.44 -1.49
N SER A 669 -12.87 30.88 -1.96
CA SER A 669 -13.15 30.59 -3.36
C SER A 669 -14.64 30.33 -3.54
N LEU A 670 -15.12 30.20 -4.78
CA LEU A 670 -16.46 29.67 -5.08
C LEU A 670 -16.37 28.27 -5.70
N GLU A 671 -17.36 27.41 -5.48
CA GLU A 671 -17.61 26.25 -6.35
C GLU A 671 -18.75 26.60 -7.30
N VAL A 672 -18.53 26.43 -8.60
CA VAL A 672 -19.50 26.82 -9.63
C VAL A 672 -19.78 25.63 -10.53
N GLY A 673 -20.93 24.99 -10.34
CA GLY A 673 -21.38 23.82 -11.09
C GLY A 673 -21.90 24.13 -12.49
N LEU A 674 -21.20 24.94 -13.29
CA LEU A 674 -21.56 25.18 -14.69
C LEU A 674 -21.53 23.86 -15.48
N ARG A 675 -22.51 23.64 -16.37
CA ARG A 675 -22.60 22.41 -17.19
C ARG A 675 -22.13 22.62 -18.62
N ASN A 676 -22.37 23.80 -19.20
CA ASN A 676 -22.00 24.15 -20.57
C ASN A 676 -21.73 25.66 -20.69
N VAL A 677 -20.97 26.09 -21.71
CA VAL A 677 -20.62 27.51 -21.92
C VAL A 677 -21.88 28.32 -22.23
N GLY A 678 -22.06 29.44 -21.53
CA GLY A 678 -23.27 30.27 -21.66
C GLY A 678 -24.52 29.61 -21.08
N GLY A 679 -24.35 28.52 -20.32
CA GLY A 679 -25.41 27.88 -19.56
C GLY A 679 -25.85 28.69 -18.35
N PRO A 680 -26.82 28.16 -17.57
CA PRO A 680 -27.20 28.74 -16.29
C PRO A 680 -25.98 28.93 -15.39
N ILE A 681 -25.95 30.02 -14.61
CA ILE A 681 -24.88 30.44 -13.69
C ILE A 681 -23.50 30.74 -14.31
N GLN A 682 -23.40 30.89 -15.64
CA GLN A 682 -22.17 31.37 -16.30
C GLN A 682 -21.70 32.71 -15.72
N ASP A 683 -22.64 33.59 -15.37
CA ASP A 683 -22.38 34.90 -14.78
C ASP A 683 -21.68 34.83 -13.41
N VAL A 684 -21.92 33.78 -12.64
CA VAL A 684 -21.21 33.51 -11.37
C VAL A 684 -19.75 33.13 -11.62
N LEU A 685 -19.48 32.31 -12.64
CA LEU A 685 -18.12 31.96 -13.03
C LEU A 685 -17.37 33.15 -13.65
N ASP A 686 -18.05 33.90 -14.52
CA ASP A 686 -17.46 35.09 -15.14
C ASP A 686 -17.12 36.16 -14.08
N PHE A 687 -17.90 36.23 -13.00
CA PHE A 687 -17.60 37.12 -11.88
C PHE A 687 -16.24 36.82 -11.23
N THR A 688 -15.85 35.56 -11.01
CA THR A 688 -14.53 35.26 -10.42
C THR A 688 -13.36 35.62 -11.35
N ARG A 689 -13.64 35.75 -12.64
CA ARG A 689 -12.65 36.17 -13.66
C ARG A 689 -12.61 37.69 -13.85
N ASP A 690 -13.58 38.43 -13.33
CA ASP A 690 -13.57 39.90 -13.37
C ASP A 690 -12.38 40.42 -12.54
N PRO A 691 -11.47 41.25 -13.10
CA PRO A 691 -10.36 41.83 -12.35
C PRO A 691 -10.76 42.63 -11.11
N ASN A 692 -12.02 43.08 -11.03
CA ASN A 692 -12.57 43.82 -9.89
C ASN A 692 -13.23 42.92 -8.84
N SER A 693 -13.36 41.60 -9.10
CA SER A 693 -13.88 40.67 -8.10
C SER A 693 -12.86 40.47 -6.97
N PRO A 694 -13.28 40.55 -5.69
CA PRO A 694 -12.39 40.24 -4.59
C PRO A 694 -12.02 38.74 -4.49
N VAL A 695 -12.91 37.86 -4.97
CA VAL A 695 -12.64 36.42 -5.08
C VAL A 695 -12.29 36.11 -6.52
N ARG A 696 -11.09 35.55 -6.72
CA ARG A 696 -10.48 35.42 -8.04
C ARG A 696 -10.29 33.97 -8.49
N THR A 697 -10.93 33.05 -7.79
CA THR A 697 -10.78 31.62 -7.97
C THR A 697 -12.15 30.94 -7.97
N ALA A 698 -12.30 29.93 -8.80
CA ALA A 698 -13.44 29.04 -8.80
C ALA A 698 -13.00 27.59 -9.01
N GLY A 699 -13.81 26.66 -8.53
CA GLY A 699 -13.64 25.25 -8.84
C GLY A 699 -14.92 24.55 -9.23
N THR A 700 -14.75 23.31 -9.63
CA THR A 700 -15.84 22.44 -10.08
C THR A 700 -15.49 20.97 -9.84
N PHE A 701 -16.50 20.12 -9.89
CA PHE A 701 -16.34 18.68 -9.93
C PHE A 701 -16.17 18.20 -11.37
N PHE A 702 -15.04 17.54 -11.67
CA PHE A 702 -14.88 16.73 -12.87
C PHE A 702 -15.60 15.40 -12.69
N ALA A 703 -16.52 15.08 -13.59
CA ALA A 703 -17.38 13.92 -13.54
C ALA A 703 -16.90 12.84 -14.54
N PRO A 704 -15.94 11.97 -14.19
CA PRO A 704 -15.40 10.95 -15.10
C PRO A 704 -16.36 9.79 -15.39
N GLY A 705 -17.47 9.70 -14.66
CA GLY A 705 -18.36 8.55 -14.66
C GLY A 705 -18.17 7.71 -13.39
N ASP A 706 -19.18 6.90 -13.04
CA ASP A 706 -19.15 6.05 -11.84
C ASP A 706 -18.69 4.62 -12.12
N PHE A 707 -18.30 4.34 -13.36
CA PHE A 707 -17.98 2.99 -13.83
C PHE A 707 -16.58 2.95 -14.42
N THR A 708 -15.67 2.21 -13.78
CA THR A 708 -14.31 1.97 -14.27
C THR A 708 -14.23 0.66 -15.03
N TYR A 709 -13.36 0.58 -16.03
CA TYR A 709 -13.20 -0.63 -16.85
C TYR A 709 -12.11 -1.55 -16.28
N PRO A 710 -12.31 -2.89 -16.22
CA PRO A 710 -13.55 -3.60 -16.54
C PRO A 710 -14.45 -3.78 -15.31
N ASN A 711 -15.60 -3.10 -15.28
CA ASN A 711 -16.78 -3.45 -14.48
C ASN A 711 -17.46 -4.76 -14.93
N MET A 712 -16.67 -5.66 -15.52
CA MET A 712 -17.05 -7.02 -15.91
C MET A 712 -16.19 -8.04 -15.16
N ASP A 713 -15.67 -7.65 -13.98
CA ASP A 713 -15.10 -8.62 -13.06
C ASP A 713 -16.24 -9.50 -12.51
N ASN A 714 -16.08 -10.82 -12.67
CA ASN A 714 -16.99 -11.83 -12.12
C ASN A 714 -17.11 -11.76 -10.58
N LEU A 715 -16.28 -10.93 -9.93
CA LEU A 715 -16.24 -10.68 -8.49
C LEU A 715 -17.13 -9.52 -8.03
N THR A 716 -17.92 -8.90 -8.92
CA THR A 716 -18.87 -7.85 -8.54
C THR A 716 -19.92 -8.41 -7.58
N PHE A 717 -20.07 -7.79 -6.40
CA PHE A 717 -20.96 -8.30 -5.36
C PHE A 717 -22.44 -8.03 -5.66
N PHE A 718 -22.75 -6.88 -6.26
CA PHE A 718 -24.12 -6.50 -6.55
C PHE A 718 -24.60 -7.06 -7.89
N ASP A 719 -25.73 -7.77 -7.87
CA ASP A 719 -26.50 -8.07 -9.08
C ASP A 719 -26.98 -6.75 -9.71
N THR A 720 -26.60 -6.48 -10.96
CA THR A 720 -27.04 -5.30 -11.71
C THR A 720 -28.50 -5.39 -12.17
N ALA A 721 -29.21 -6.47 -11.83
CA ALA A 721 -30.59 -6.74 -12.19
C ALA A 721 -30.85 -6.67 -13.70
N ASN A 722 -29.92 -7.21 -14.47
CA ASN A 722 -29.89 -7.20 -15.93
C ASN A 722 -29.80 -5.80 -16.56
N TYR A 723 -29.42 -4.77 -15.81
CA TYR A 723 -28.97 -3.54 -16.44
C TYR A 723 -27.75 -3.86 -17.29
N SER A 724 -27.86 -3.61 -18.59
CA SER A 724 -26.76 -3.78 -19.53
C SER A 724 -26.03 -2.44 -19.63
N LEU A 725 -24.74 -2.46 -19.34
CA LEU A 725 -23.85 -1.38 -19.72
C LEU A 725 -23.43 -1.59 -21.19
N PRO A 726 -23.37 -0.52 -22.00
CA PRO A 726 -22.74 -0.60 -23.32
C PRO A 726 -21.25 -0.93 -23.19
N ALA A 727 -20.68 -1.50 -24.25
CA ALA A 727 -19.25 -1.77 -24.31
C ALA A 727 -18.39 -0.50 -24.21
N ASP A 728 -18.94 0.63 -24.71
CA ASP A 728 -18.38 1.97 -24.56
C ASP A 728 -19.16 2.73 -23.49
N LEU A 729 -18.48 3.08 -22.40
CA LEU A 729 -19.05 3.83 -21.27
C LEU A 729 -19.04 5.36 -21.50
N SER A 730 -18.54 5.78 -22.65
CA SER A 730 -18.53 7.16 -23.12
C SER A 730 -19.31 7.29 -24.43
N VAL A 731 -20.15 8.32 -24.56
CA VAL A 731 -20.90 8.59 -25.80
C VAL A 731 -20.88 10.09 -26.02
N ASN A 732 -20.22 10.55 -27.09
CA ASN A 732 -20.05 11.97 -27.41
C ASN A 732 -19.53 12.80 -26.22
N ASN A 733 -18.45 12.35 -25.58
CA ASN A 733 -17.89 12.89 -24.34
C ASN A 733 -18.81 12.85 -23.11
N SER A 734 -20.07 12.40 -23.21
CA SER A 734 -20.90 12.12 -22.03
C SER A 734 -20.57 10.74 -21.45
N VAL A 735 -20.64 10.59 -20.13
CA VAL A 735 -20.26 9.35 -19.43
C VAL A 735 -21.41 8.77 -18.62
N PHE A 736 -21.42 7.45 -18.45
CA PHE A 736 -22.42 6.78 -17.61
C PHE A 736 -22.15 7.02 -16.12
N THR A 737 -23.19 7.42 -15.39
CA THR A 737 -23.17 7.55 -13.93
C THR A 737 -24.21 6.65 -13.28
N PHE A 738 -23.90 6.26 -12.05
CA PHE A 738 -24.76 5.42 -11.24
C PHE A 738 -26.03 6.20 -10.88
N LYS A 739 -27.17 5.52 -10.96
CA LYS A 739 -28.44 6.07 -10.51
C LYS A 739 -29.17 5.06 -9.65
N GLN A 740 -29.39 5.45 -8.39
CA GLN A 740 -30.10 4.60 -7.45
C GLN A 740 -31.45 4.15 -7.99
N ASN A 741 -31.70 2.84 -7.93
CA ASN A 741 -32.92 2.19 -8.41
C ASN A 741 -33.23 2.38 -9.91
N LYS A 742 -32.22 2.66 -10.73
CA LYS A 742 -32.37 2.83 -12.17
C LYS A 742 -31.19 2.21 -12.90
N ALA A 743 -31.38 1.90 -14.18
CA ALA A 743 -30.26 1.61 -15.06
C ALA A 743 -29.29 2.82 -15.05
N PRO A 744 -27.97 2.58 -15.13
CA PRO A 744 -27.00 3.64 -15.36
C PRO A 744 -27.42 4.53 -16.54
N MET A 745 -27.20 5.83 -16.42
CA MET A 745 -27.59 6.81 -17.45
C MET A 745 -26.41 7.72 -17.77
N LEU A 746 -26.33 8.19 -19.02
CA LEU A 746 -25.39 9.24 -19.40
C LEU A 746 -25.64 10.52 -18.58
N LEU A 747 -24.59 11.30 -18.33
CA LEU A 747 -24.69 12.62 -17.71
C LEU A 747 -25.69 13.53 -18.44
N ASP A 748 -25.65 13.53 -19.78
CA ASP A 748 -26.54 14.34 -20.61
C ASP A 748 -28.01 13.99 -20.40
N ALA A 749 -28.29 12.71 -20.17
CA ALA A 749 -29.65 12.25 -19.89
C ALA A 749 -30.16 12.71 -18.51
N GLN A 750 -29.28 13.27 -17.67
CA GLN A 750 -29.58 13.73 -16.32
C GLN A 750 -29.46 15.25 -16.15
N VAL A 751 -28.85 15.97 -17.09
CA VAL A 751 -28.50 17.39 -16.93
C VAL A 751 -29.72 18.30 -16.84
N GLY A 752 -30.81 17.96 -17.55
CA GLY A 752 -32.07 18.70 -17.54
C GLY A 752 -31.87 20.20 -17.82
N ASP A 753 -32.61 21.05 -17.11
CA ASP A 753 -32.52 22.51 -17.22
C ASP A 753 -31.21 23.09 -16.66
N GLY A 754 -30.29 22.25 -16.18
CA GLY A 754 -28.96 22.66 -15.74
C GLY A 754 -27.99 22.98 -16.88
N SER A 755 -28.34 22.63 -18.11
CA SER A 755 -27.57 22.94 -19.33
C SER A 755 -28.48 23.58 -20.38
N SER A 756 -27.96 24.57 -21.10
CA SER A 756 -28.71 25.24 -22.17
C SER A 756 -28.66 24.50 -23.52
N ASP A 757 -27.71 23.57 -23.70
CA ASP A 757 -27.58 22.74 -24.91
C ASP A 757 -27.85 21.25 -24.67
N GLY A 758 -28.16 20.86 -23.44
CA GLY A 758 -28.47 19.48 -23.05
C GLY A 758 -27.23 18.60 -22.84
N HIS A 759 -26.03 19.16 -22.89
CA HIS A 759 -24.78 18.46 -22.60
C HIS A 759 -24.18 18.90 -21.25
N ASP A 760 -23.56 17.96 -20.53
CA ASP A 760 -22.77 18.24 -19.32
C ASP A 760 -21.28 18.02 -19.59
N TYR A 761 -20.59 19.11 -19.92
CA TYR A 761 -19.18 19.10 -20.31
C TYR A 761 -18.22 18.84 -19.13
N ARG A 762 -18.70 18.66 -17.90
CA ARG A 762 -17.82 18.41 -16.74
C ARG A 762 -17.09 17.06 -16.77
N SER A 763 -17.36 16.24 -17.75
CA SER A 763 -16.60 15.01 -18.06
C SER A 763 -15.44 15.26 -19.03
N ASP A 764 -15.29 16.46 -19.56
CA ASP A 764 -14.24 16.86 -20.50
C ASP A 764 -13.13 17.66 -19.79
N PHE A 765 -11.93 17.08 -19.75
CA PHE A 765 -10.75 17.68 -19.14
C PHE A 765 -10.37 19.02 -19.79
N HIS A 766 -10.40 19.10 -21.12
CA HIS A 766 -10.01 20.30 -21.85
C HIS A 766 -11.02 21.41 -21.65
N TRP A 767 -12.31 21.08 -21.68
CA TRP A 767 -13.36 22.05 -21.41
C TRP A 767 -13.21 22.69 -20.02
N ILE A 768 -12.94 21.91 -18.96
CA ILE A 768 -12.73 22.45 -17.61
C ILE A 768 -11.54 23.44 -17.60
N LEU A 769 -10.44 23.13 -18.28
CA LEU A 769 -9.30 24.05 -18.37
C LEU A 769 -9.61 25.32 -19.15
N GLU A 770 -10.37 25.22 -20.24
CA GLU A 770 -10.82 26.37 -21.03
C GLU A 770 -11.77 27.27 -20.25
N GLN A 771 -12.55 26.69 -19.32
CA GLN A 771 -13.34 27.45 -18.36
C GLN A 771 -12.49 28.06 -17.23
N GLY A 772 -11.16 27.93 -17.24
CA GLY A 772 -10.32 28.65 -16.31
C GLY A 772 -10.65 28.38 -14.83
N TYR A 773 -11.08 27.18 -14.47
CA TYR A 773 -11.19 26.78 -13.06
C TYR A 773 -9.79 26.67 -12.45
N GLU A 774 -9.62 27.10 -11.19
CA GLU A 774 -8.35 27.06 -10.45
C GLU A 774 -8.17 25.78 -9.64
N TRP A 775 -9.27 25.13 -9.26
CA TRP A 775 -9.23 23.89 -8.51
C TRP A 775 -10.32 22.92 -8.96
N ILE A 776 -10.03 21.63 -8.87
CA ILE A 776 -10.87 20.56 -9.42
C ILE A 776 -11.02 19.45 -8.39
N ILE A 777 -12.28 19.11 -8.09
CA ILE A 777 -12.60 17.87 -7.38
C ILE A 777 -12.73 16.75 -8.41
N THR A 778 -12.09 15.60 -8.18
CA THR A 778 -12.14 14.48 -9.12
C THR A 778 -11.85 13.15 -8.44
N ASP A 779 -12.49 12.07 -8.91
CA ASP A 779 -12.11 10.70 -8.54
C ASP A 779 -10.74 10.28 -9.12
N THR A 780 -10.21 11.02 -10.11
CA THR A 780 -8.97 10.73 -10.85
C THR A 780 -7.86 11.76 -10.58
N ALA A 781 -7.72 12.21 -9.33
CA ALA A 781 -6.81 13.31 -8.99
C ALA A 781 -5.34 13.00 -9.32
N ASP A 782 -4.92 11.76 -9.23
CA ASP A 782 -3.60 11.26 -9.62
C ASP A 782 -3.34 11.36 -11.14
N GLU A 783 -4.35 11.04 -11.95
CA GLU A 783 -4.30 11.22 -13.40
C GLU A 783 -4.25 12.70 -13.77
N TRP A 784 -5.12 13.52 -13.16
CA TRP A 784 -5.13 14.97 -13.33
C TRP A 784 -3.78 15.58 -12.97
N HIS A 785 -3.17 15.18 -11.85
CA HIS A 785 -1.84 15.59 -11.44
C HIS A 785 -0.83 15.35 -12.57
N SER A 786 -0.82 14.14 -13.12
CA SER A 786 0.08 13.76 -14.20
C SER A 786 -0.16 14.55 -15.49
N ARG A 787 -1.42 14.80 -15.86
CA ARG A 787 -1.80 15.58 -17.05
C ARG A 787 -1.40 17.05 -16.91
N LEU A 788 -1.73 17.68 -15.79
CA LEU A 788 -1.42 19.07 -15.50
C LEU A 788 0.09 19.32 -15.41
N GLN A 789 0.84 18.39 -14.80
CA GLN A 789 2.31 18.48 -14.72
C GLN A 789 2.94 18.52 -16.12
N ARG A 790 2.47 17.70 -17.06
CA ARG A 790 2.95 17.73 -18.46
C ARG A 790 2.62 19.04 -19.18
N GLN A 791 1.57 19.74 -18.76
CA GLN A 791 1.15 21.03 -19.32
C GLN A 791 1.77 22.23 -18.59
N GLY A 792 2.58 22.01 -17.55
CA GLY A 792 3.17 23.09 -16.75
C GLY A 792 2.19 23.78 -15.81
N LEU A 793 1.02 23.18 -15.56
CA LEU A 793 -0.08 23.72 -14.74
C LEU A 793 -0.11 23.11 -13.32
N ARG A 794 1.01 22.55 -12.87
CA ARG A 794 1.12 21.81 -11.59
C ARG A 794 2.39 22.15 -10.82
N ASN A 795 2.67 23.44 -10.66
CA ASN A 795 3.83 23.90 -9.90
C ASN A 795 3.61 23.78 -8.38
N ILE A 796 3.75 22.57 -7.86
CA ILE A 796 3.50 22.25 -6.45
C ILE A 796 4.49 22.88 -5.46
N SER A 797 5.61 23.45 -5.93
CA SER A 797 6.55 24.14 -5.04
C SER A 797 5.92 25.33 -4.31
N ARG A 798 4.82 25.87 -4.85
CA ARG A 798 4.03 26.93 -4.20
C ARG A 798 3.36 26.49 -2.91
N LEU A 799 3.09 25.19 -2.78
CA LEU A 799 2.37 24.61 -1.65
C LEU A 799 3.32 24.10 -0.55
N ILE A 800 4.61 23.98 -0.86
CA ILE A 800 5.62 23.41 0.03
C ILE A 800 5.92 24.35 1.19
N ALA A 801 6.06 23.81 2.40
CA ALA A 801 6.45 24.54 3.60
C ALA A 801 7.79 25.28 3.42
N ASP A 802 7.95 26.41 4.12
CA ASP A 802 9.18 27.20 4.02
C ASP A 802 10.41 26.41 4.48
N GLY A 803 11.47 26.43 3.68
CA GLY A 803 12.70 25.68 3.95
C GLY A 803 12.69 24.23 3.48
N GLU A 804 11.51 23.70 3.11
CA GLU A 804 11.34 22.36 2.57
C GLU A 804 11.48 22.33 1.05
N ARG A 805 11.56 21.13 0.49
CA ARG A 805 11.63 20.91 -0.96
C ARG A 805 10.54 19.95 -1.40
N VAL A 806 10.12 20.09 -2.67
CA VAL A 806 9.27 19.10 -3.33
C VAL A 806 9.97 17.74 -3.24
N VAL A 807 9.26 16.75 -2.74
CA VAL A 807 9.75 15.37 -2.71
C VAL A 807 9.53 14.77 -4.09
N ASP A 808 10.54 14.16 -4.70
CA ASP A 808 10.43 13.62 -6.06
C ASP A 808 9.46 12.42 -6.06
N GLY A 809 8.25 12.65 -6.55
CA GLY A 809 7.16 11.68 -6.63
C GLY A 809 7.34 10.61 -7.72
N ALA A 810 8.52 10.44 -8.32
CA ALA A 810 8.81 9.33 -9.23
C ALA A 810 8.44 7.95 -8.65
N VAL A 811 8.46 7.82 -7.31
CA VAL A 811 8.10 6.63 -6.52
C VAL A 811 6.57 6.39 -6.43
N ALA A 812 5.76 7.44 -6.43
CA ALA A 812 4.28 7.33 -6.39
C ALA A 812 3.69 6.93 -7.76
N ARG A 813 4.39 7.23 -8.86
CA ARG A 813 3.92 6.95 -10.25
C ARG A 813 3.86 5.45 -10.59
N THR A 814 4.49 4.58 -9.80
CA THR A 814 4.57 3.14 -10.06
C THR A 814 3.44 2.31 -9.43
N TRP A 815 2.74 2.84 -8.43
CA TRP A 815 1.59 2.13 -7.82
C TRP A 815 0.38 2.07 -8.77
N TYR A 816 0.14 3.14 -9.53
CA TYR A 816 -1.13 3.35 -10.25
C TYR A 816 -1.13 2.92 -11.73
N ARG A 817 0.03 2.72 -12.38
CA ARG A 817 0.08 2.28 -13.79
C ARG A 817 -0.33 0.82 -14.03
N ARG A 818 -0.74 0.07 -12.99
CA ARG A 818 -0.99 -1.38 -13.11
C ARG A 818 -2.27 -1.75 -13.86
N PHE A 819 -3.15 -0.81 -14.23
CA PHE A 819 -4.39 -1.13 -14.97
C PHE A 819 -4.83 -0.18 -16.11
N VAL A 820 -4.09 0.88 -16.43
CA VAL A 820 -4.37 1.64 -17.66
C VAL A 820 -3.69 0.92 -18.82
N ARG A 821 -4.38 -0.04 -19.44
CA ARG A 821 -4.09 -0.37 -20.84
C ARG A 821 -4.15 0.93 -21.63
N GLU A 822 -3.18 1.15 -22.51
CA GLU A 822 -3.26 2.13 -23.58
C GLU A 822 -4.56 1.92 -24.35
N VAL A 823 -5.59 2.67 -23.97
CA VAL A 823 -6.68 3.00 -24.87
C VAL A 823 -6.39 4.43 -25.27
N GLY A 824 -5.84 4.59 -26.47
CA GLY A 824 -5.73 5.90 -27.09
C GLY A 824 -7.13 6.49 -27.20
N PHE A 825 -7.41 7.47 -26.35
CA PHE A 825 -8.43 8.47 -26.65
C PHE A 825 -7.75 9.52 -27.53
N ALA A 826 -8.15 9.50 -28.80
CA ALA A 826 -7.92 10.60 -29.74
C ALA A 826 -8.90 11.73 -29.46
#